data_AF-A0A443HJL1-F1
#
_entry.id   AF-A0A443HJL1-F1
#
_cell.length_a   1.000
_cell.length_b   1.000
_cell.length_c   1.000
_cell.angle_alpha   90.00
_cell.angle_beta   90.00
_cell.angle_gamma   90.00
#
_symmetry.space_group_name_H-M   'P 1'
#
loop_
_entity.id
_entity.type
_entity.pdbx_description
1 polymer ?
#
loop_
_entity_poly.entity_id
_entity_poly.type
_entity_poly.pdbx_seq_one_letter_code
_entity_poly.pdbx_strand_id
1 'polypeptide(L)'
;MYLKYLLSLAAAVTSVIASSEPKYVFAHFIVGNAAGMSSDDWVSDITAAKDAHIDGFVMNIAPQDSYTDSVLQKAYDAAEAVGNFSMFLSFDYESGGPWAASDVITKINTYKDKPAQFYYKGRPLVTTFEGTGNVGDWPGIKAATDSFVMPTWTSLGVTGLASVLGVIDGFASWDAWPEGTQDMTDAPDRAFMSAITGKPYMMPVSPWFYTNLPQWNKNWLWRGDSLWHDRWAQAIELRPAIVEIITWNDYGESHYIGPIHESGIPEGASDYVSKNPHDGWRTLLPYYIDAYKTGNTTVHTPHGNSTFYRSNHTAEDEITYWYRPNPSTAGSTGGTTGNNPAQGQPTLPPGIVSQDKVFFTVLVQKPSVVTAQIGNGSVSTFRANTVGLNHFSIPMNNQTGAVKLAIIRNGKPVKSATGPAITDDCADAMTKKRVADLQASVSTLRLDSDQLSQARYIPVSVQSSQVLPPRPSQPRAATDTFMSSNPTIFHAVEHFSKQLEEHGYKRLSERDVWTSELKRGGKYYTTRNGSALIAFAVGKDYKSGNGIGIVAGHIDALTAKLKPIPTLPNKAGFRQLGVAPYAGALNSTWWDRDLSLGGRVLVRDPNTDKVETKLVKLDWPIARIPTLAPHFGAPSQGPFNQETQMVPIIGVDNSDIFGESNAETRSDIPSGTFAATQPEKLVKVISKELGITDYTSIVNWELELFDSQPAQLGGLEKDLIFAGRIDDKLCCYAAQEALLASPDESSPGIVKMVGMFDDEEVGSLLRQGARSNFMSSVIERIAEAFAPANTYGPNLLSQTVANSFLVSSDVIHAVNPNFLNVYLENHSPRLNVGVAVSADPNGHMTTDSVSSAILKRVADKCGSTLQVFQIRNDSRSGGTIGPMTSARIGMRAIDAGIPQLSMHSIRATTGSLDPGLGVKIFKGFFDYYEEVDAEFQGF
;
A
#
# COMPACT_ATOMS: atom_id res chain seq x y z
N MET A 1 61.02 -30.37 -54.07
CA MET A 1 61.27 -29.39 -55.16
C MET A 1 61.14 -28.00 -54.53
N TYR A 2 62.27 -27.34 -54.22
CA TYR A 2 62.45 -25.89 -53.93
C TYR A 2 61.65 -25.27 -52.75
N LEU A 3 62.12 -24.38 -51.87
CA LEU A 3 63.37 -23.62 -51.60
C LEU A 3 63.06 -22.82 -50.28
N LYS A 4 63.76 -22.98 -49.14
CA LYS A 4 64.98 -22.29 -48.67
C LYS A 4 64.82 -20.79 -48.25
N TYR A 5 65.12 -20.53 -46.96
CA TYR A 5 65.58 -19.29 -46.27
C TYR A 5 64.57 -18.13 -46.07
N LEU A 6 64.44 -17.45 -44.92
CA LEU A 6 65.44 -16.95 -43.95
C LEU A 6 64.83 -16.71 -42.54
N LEU A 7 65.64 -16.99 -41.52
CA LEU A 7 65.53 -16.42 -40.17
C LEU A 7 66.11 -14.99 -40.18
N SER A 8 65.39 -14.02 -39.60
CA SER A 8 65.93 -12.74 -39.14
C SER A 8 65.27 -12.35 -37.81
N LEU A 9 66.14 -12.09 -36.84
CA LEU A 9 65.93 -11.84 -35.42
C LEU A 9 65.47 -10.38 -35.13
N ALA A 10 64.73 -10.25 -34.02
CA ALA A 10 64.77 -9.18 -33.00
C ALA A 10 63.77 -7.99 -33.02
N ALA A 11 63.10 -7.87 -31.85
CA ALA A 11 62.31 -6.78 -31.26
C ALA A 11 60.89 -6.55 -31.84
N ALA A 12 59.78 -6.72 -31.09
CA ALA A 12 59.57 -6.46 -29.67
C ALA A 12 58.78 -7.58 -28.97
N VAL A 13 59.27 -7.99 -27.81
CA VAL A 13 58.45 -8.64 -26.78
C VAL A 13 57.53 -7.56 -26.22
N THR A 14 56.33 -7.43 -26.76
CA THR A 14 55.20 -7.04 -25.93
C THR A 14 54.58 -8.35 -25.47
N SER A 15 54.91 -8.72 -24.23
CA SER A 15 54.05 -9.57 -23.43
C SER A 15 52.64 -9.00 -23.54
N VAL A 16 51.80 -9.59 -24.38
CA VAL A 16 50.35 -9.47 -24.23
C VAL A 16 50.05 -10.20 -22.95
N ILE A 17 50.22 -9.46 -21.83
CA ILE A 17 49.42 -9.68 -20.64
C ILE A 17 48.01 -9.69 -21.20
N ALA A 18 47.38 -10.87 -21.26
CA ALA A 18 45.95 -10.95 -21.46
C ALA A 18 45.36 -10.14 -20.31
N SER A 19 45.05 -8.87 -20.58
CA SER A 19 44.38 -7.99 -19.64
C SER A 19 43.09 -8.71 -19.28
N SER A 20 43.03 -9.25 -18.06
CA SER A 20 41.79 -9.82 -17.55
C SER A 20 40.76 -8.70 -17.60
N GLU A 21 39.68 -8.88 -18.36
CA GLU A 21 38.59 -7.93 -18.48
C GLU A 21 38.17 -7.46 -17.07
N PRO A 22 38.08 -6.15 -16.80
CA PRO A 22 37.69 -5.63 -15.51
C PRO A 22 36.37 -6.24 -15.03
N LYS A 23 36.28 -6.51 -13.73
CA LYS A 23 35.13 -7.15 -13.09
C LYS A 23 34.35 -6.12 -12.28
N TYR A 24 33.05 -6.11 -12.46
CA TYR A 24 32.16 -5.15 -11.81
C TYR A 24 31.09 -5.83 -10.98
N VAL A 25 30.62 -5.15 -9.94
CA VAL A 25 29.51 -5.55 -9.08
C VAL A 25 28.55 -4.38 -8.93
N PHE A 26 27.29 -4.59 -9.26
CA PHE A 26 26.22 -3.61 -9.07
C PHE A 26 25.14 -4.16 -8.16
N ALA A 27 24.36 -3.27 -7.53
CA ALA A 27 23.15 -3.66 -6.82
C ALA A 27 21.90 -3.07 -7.50
N HIS A 28 20.85 -3.89 -7.64
CA HIS A 28 19.61 -3.50 -8.26
C HIS A 28 18.77 -2.62 -7.35
N PHE A 29 18.35 -1.47 -7.84
CA PHE A 29 17.69 -0.45 -7.04
C PHE A 29 16.31 -0.17 -7.63
N ILE A 30 15.26 -0.48 -6.87
CA ILE A 30 13.86 -0.22 -7.25
C ILE A 30 13.58 1.28 -7.06
N VAL A 31 13.57 2.03 -8.17
CA VAL A 31 13.33 3.49 -8.13
C VAL A 31 11.91 3.79 -7.64
N GLY A 32 10.96 2.90 -7.90
CA GLY A 32 9.60 2.97 -7.37
C GLY A 32 9.54 3.11 -5.84
N ASN A 33 10.47 2.48 -5.12
CA ASN A 33 10.57 2.51 -3.66
C ASN A 33 11.36 3.72 -3.12
N ALA A 34 11.86 4.61 -3.99
CA ALA A 34 12.69 5.76 -3.60
C ALA A 34 12.02 7.12 -3.78
N ALA A 35 10.72 7.16 -4.04
CA ALA A 35 9.96 8.40 -4.17
C ALA A 35 10.16 9.35 -2.98
N GLY A 36 10.21 8.78 -1.76
CA GLY A 36 10.38 9.51 -0.51
C GLY A 36 11.83 9.82 -0.09
N MET A 37 12.84 9.33 -0.83
CA MET A 37 14.24 9.52 -0.44
C MET A 37 14.71 10.97 -0.66
N SER A 38 15.41 11.50 0.35
CA SER A 38 16.12 12.77 0.27
C SER A 38 17.48 12.62 -0.44
N SER A 39 18.12 13.73 -0.79
CA SER A 39 19.49 13.69 -1.34
C SER A 39 20.49 13.11 -0.34
N ASP A 40 20.29 13.33 0.96
CA ASP A 40 21.16 12.80 2.01
C ASP A 40 20.99 11.27 2.14
N ASP A 41 19.76 10.76 1.97
CA ASP A 41 19.50 9.32 1.93
C ASP A 41 20.23 8.66 0.74
N TRP A 42 20.21 9.29 -0.44
CA TRP A 42 20.97 8.82 -1.60
C TRP A 42 22.48 8.82 -1.34
N VAL A 43 23.03 9.88 -0.74
CA VAL A 43 24.47 9.93 -0.38
C VAL A 43 24.80 8.83 0.64
N SER A 44 23.93 8.60 1.62
CA SER A 44 24.07 7.56 2.63
C SER A 44 24.11 6.17 1.99
N ASP A 45 23.13 5.84 1.16
CA ASP A 45 23.02 4.53 0.50
C ASP A 45 24.20 4.27 -0.44
N ILE A 46 24.60 5.26 -1.25
CA ILE A 46 25.78 5.17 -2.13
C ILE A 46 27.05 4.94 -1.31
N THR A 47 27.21 5.64 -0.19
CA THR A 47 28.37 5.43 0.71
C THR A 47 28.36 4.02 1.28
N ALA A 48 27.20 3.56 1.75
CA ALA A 48 27.04 2.23 2.32
C ALA A 48 27.26 1.10 1.29
N ALA A 49 26.97 1.36 0.01
CA ALA A 49 27.26 0.45 -1.11
C ALA A 49 28.76 0.41 -1.43
N LYS A 50 29.42 1.58 -1.48
CA LYS A 50 30.86 1.70 -1.67
C LYS A 50 31.66 1.03 -0.55
N ASP A 51 31.23 1.20 0.70
CA ASP A 51 31.83 0.53 1.86
C ASP A 51 31.70 -0.99 1.76
N ALA A 52 30.66 -1.48 1.09
CA ALA A 52 30.46 -2.88 0.76
C ALA A 52 31.21 -3.33 -0.52
N HIS A 53 31.98 -2.45 -1.17
CA HIS A 53 32.72 -2.64 -2.44
C HIS A 53 31.85 -2.80 -3.71
N ILE A 54 30.58 -2.39 -3.65
CA ILE A 54 29.69 -2.33 -4.82
C ILE A 54 30.08 -1.12 -5.67
N ASP A 55 30.21 -1.31 -6.99
CA ASP A 55 30.68 -0.28 -7.93
C ASP A 55 29.58 0.71 -8.34
N GLY A 56 28.31 0.32 -8.18
CA GLY A 56 27.21 1.13 -8.66
C GLY A 56 25.81 0.56 -8.41
N PHE A 57 24.79 1.30 -8.86
CA PHE A 57 23.41 0.85 -8.86
C PHE A 57 22.84 0.64 -10.26
N VAL A 58 22.01 -0.41 -10.38
CA VAL A 58 21.15 -0.65 -11.54
C VAL A 58 19.78 -0.04 -11.24
N MET A 59 19.43 1.03 -11.94
CA MET A 59 18.25 1.85 -11.62
C MET A 59 17.01 1.29 -12.32
N ASN A 60 16.24 0.47 -11.62
CA ASN A 60 14.99 -0.12 -12.10
C ASN A 60 13.87 0.91 -12.13
N ILE A 61 13.38 1.21 -13.32
CA ILE A 61 12.36 2.24 -13.57
C ILE A 61 11.16 1.64 -14.30
N ALA A 62 9.97 2.13 -13.93
CA ALA A 62 8.70 1.71 -14.51
C ALA A 62 7.95 2.91 -15.14
N PRO A 63 7.16 2.71 -16.20
CA PRO A 63 6.56 3.80 -16.98
C PRO A 63 5.39 4.50 -16.25
N GLN A 64 4.78 3.86 -15.25
CA GLN A 64 3.66 4.42 -14.48
C GLN A 64 4.10 5.43 -13.41
N ASP A 65 5.38 5.45 -13.04
CA ASP A 65 5.87 6.23 -11.91
C ASP A 65 6.12 7.69 -12.33
N SER A 66 5.20 8.59 -11.98
CA SER A 66 5.29 10.01 -12.36
C SER A 66 6.48 10.76 -11.76
N TYR A 67 7.17 10.17 -10.78
CA TYR A 67 8.30 10.74 -10.05
C TYR A 67 9.67 10.22 -10.52
N THR A 68 9.73 9.28 -11.46
CA THR A 68 10.99 8.64 -11.92
C THR A 68 12.09 9.64 -12.23
N ASP A 69 11.80 10.66 -13.05
CA ASP A 69 12.82 11.62 -13.49
C ASP A 69 13.40 12.43 -12.32
N SER A 70 12.56 12.78 -11.34
CA SER A 70 13.01 13.50 -10.13
C SER A 70 13.91 12.64 -9.25
N VAL A 71 13.57 11.35 -9.08
CA VAL A 71 14.36 10.42 -8.28
C VAL A 71 15.69 10.10 -8.96
N LEU A 72 15.68 9.81 -10.27
CA LEU A 72 16.89 9.58 -11.05
C LEU A 72 17.84 10.78 -11.03
N GLN A 73 17.30 12.01 -11.14
CA GLN A 73 18.14 13.21 -11.07
C GLN A 73 18.86 13.32 -9.71
N LYS A 74 18.15 13.13 -8.59
CA LYS A 74 18.77 13.12 -7.25
C LYS A 74 19.84 12.01 -7.11
N ALA A 75 19.56 10.82 -7.63
CA ALA A 75 20.44 9.67 -7.55
C ALA A 75 21.76 9.94 -8.32
N TYR A 76 21.67 10.36 -9.58
CA TYR A 76 22.86 10.70 -10.39
C TYR A 76 23.64 11.86 -9.78
N ASP A 77 22.98 12.92 -9.30
CA ASP A 77 23.66 14.03 -8.63
C ASP A 77 24.41 13.58 -7.37
N ALA A 78 23.82 12.68 -6.58
CA ALA A 78 24.47 12.11 -5.40
C ALA A 78 25.68 11.23 -5.77
N ALA A 79 25.58 10.39 -6.82
CA ALA A 79 26.70 9.58 -7.30
C ALA A 79 27.85 10.46 -7.83
N GLU A 80 27.53 11.53 -8.55
CA GLU A 80 28.52 12.50 -9.03
C GLU A 80 29.20 13.22 -7.86
N ALA A 81 28.44 13.63 -6.84
CA ALA A 81 28.97 14.30 -5.66
C ALA A 81 29.87 13.39 -4.80
N VAL A 82 29.48 12.13 -4.62
CA VAL A 82 30.27 11.13 -3.87
C VAL A 82 31.50 10.66 -4.66
N GLY A 83 31.37 10.59 -5.99
CA GLY A 83 32.41 10.14 -6.93
C GLY A 83 32.71 8.64 -6.85
N ASN A 84 33.34 8.09 -7.89
CA ASN A 84 33.72 6.67 -8.00
C ASN A 84 32.56 5.70 -7.71
N PHE A 85 31.35 6.04 -8.17
CA PHE A 85 30.18 5.18 -8.11
C PHE A 85 29.37 5.41 -9.38
N SER A 86 28.97 4.33 -10.05
CA SER A 86 28.29 4.43 -11.34
C SER A 86 26.82 4.01 -11.26
N MET A 87 26.02 4.46 -12.22
CA MET A 87 24.62 4.10 -12.35
C MET A 87 24.31 3.75 -13.80
N PHE A 88 23.34 2.86 -14.01
CA PHE A 88 22.75 2.67 -15.33
C PHE A 88 21.29 2.27 -15.23
N LEU A 89 20.52 2.61 -16.27
CA LEU A 89 19.08 2.37 -16.29
C LEU A 89 18.75 0.90 -16.56
N SER A 90 17.74 0.40 -15.86
CA SER A 90 17.04 -0.85 -16.13
C SER A 90 15.56 -0.56 -16.32
N PHE A 91 15.06 -0.83 -17.53
CA PHE A 91 13.66 -0.59 -17.86
C PHE A 91 12.82 -1.80 -17.47
N ASP A 92 11.93 -1.64 -16.50
CA ASP A 92 10.96 -2.66 -16.12
C ASP A 92 9.76 -2.63 -17.09
N TYR A 93 9.59 -3.69 -17.87
CA TYR A 93 8.53 -3.83 -18.85
C TYR A 93 7.28 -4.55 -18.33
N GLU A 94 7.36 -5.16 -17.14
CA GLU A 94 6.25 -5.91 -16.53
C GLU A 94 5.48 -5.03 -15.54
N SER A 95 6.15 -4.03 -14.97
CA SER A 95 5.56 -3.03 -14.10
C SER A 95 4.89 -1.94 -14.94
N GLY A 96 3.57 -1.73 -14.77
CA GLY A 96 2.79 -0.67 -15.45
C GLY A 96 2.60 -0.78 -16.96
N GLY A 97 3.12 -1.83 -17.60
CA GLY A 97 2.99 -2.11 -19.04
C GLY A 97 4.26 -1.83 -19.84
N PRO A 98 4.27 -2.14 -21.16
CA PRO A 98 5.48 -2.02 -21.97
C PRO A 98 5.86 -0.55 -22.20
N TRP A 99 7.16 -0.29 -22.26
CA TRP A 99 7.68 1.04 -22.60
C TRP A 99 7.51 1.36 -24.09
N ALA A 100 7.13 2.61 -24.39
CA ALA A 100 7.27 3.12 -25.75
C ALA A 100 8.76 3.31 -26.08
N ALA A 101 9.20 2.82 -27.25
CA ALA A 101 10.59 2.92 -27.68
C ALA A 101 11.13 4.36 -27.68
N SER A 102 10.29 5.35 -28.00
CA SER A 102 10.64 6.77 -27.95
C SER A 102 10.99 7.24 -26.54
N ASP A 103 10.29 6.73 -25.54
CA ASP A 103 10.51 7.10 -24.14
C ASP A 103 11.81 6.47 -23.65
N VAL A 104 12.07 5.21 -23.99
CA VAL A 104 13.35 4.54 -23.71
C VAL A 104 14.51 5.34 -24.31
N ILE A 105 14.43 5.72 -25.59
CA ILE A 105 15.45 6.53 -26.27
C ILE A 105 15.66 7.87 -25.55
N THR A 106 14.57 8.53 -25.17
CA THR A 106 14.62 9.81 -24.45
C THR A 106 15.34 9.65 -23.12
N LYS A 107 14.93 8.68 -22.29
CA LYS A 107 15.52 8.44 -20.98
C LYS A 107 17.00 8.08 -21.09
N ILE A 108 17.39 7.19 -22.01
CA ILE A 108 18.81 6.87 -22.21
C ILE A 108 19.60 8.12 -22.62
N ASN A 109 19.12 8.91 -23.58
CA ASN A 109 19.83 10.10 -24.03
C ASN A 109 19.95 11.19 -22.95
N THR A 110 19.02 11.25 -21.99
CA THR A 110 19.10 12.18 -20.84
C THR A 110 20.27 11.86 -19.92
N TYR A 111 20.52 10.58 -19.65
CA TYR A 111 21.50 10.15 -18.65
C TYR A 111 22.82 9.65 -19.23
N LYS A 112 22.86 9.24 -20.51
CA LYS A 112 24.02 8.55 -21.06
C LYS A 112 25.32 9.35 -20.94
N ASP A 113 25.27 10.67 -21.06
CA ASP A 113 26.45 11.54 -21.02
C ASP A 113 26.76 12.08 -19.60
N LYS A 114 26.01 11.65 -18.57
CA LYS A 114 26.26 12.03 -17.18
C LYS A 114 27.57 11.38 -16.67
N PRO A 115 28.41 12.07 -15.90
CA PRO A 115 29.64 11.50 -15.33
C PRO A 115 29.44 10.21 -14.52
N ALA A 116 28.29 10.07 -13.84
CA ALA A 116 27.97 8.85 -13.09
C ALA A 116 27.42 7.70 -13.96
N GLN A 117 27.15 7.90 -15.25
CA GLN A 117 26.68 6.81 -16.12
C GLN A 117 27.77 5.75 -16.27
N PHE A 118 27.41 4.48 -16.10
CA PHE A 118 28.31 3.37 -16.37
C PHE A 118 28.44 3.11 -17.88
N TYR A 119 29.69 3.00 -18.33
CA TYR A 119 30.02 2.62 -19.70
C TYR A 119 30.71 1.24 -19.69
N TYR A 120 30.18 0.32 -20.50
CA TYR A 120 30.82 -0.97 -20.75
C TYR A 120 31.34 -1.02 -22.17
N LYS A 121 32.64 -1.32 -22.33
CA LYS A 121 33.33 -1.31 -23.64
C LYS A 121 33.13 0.00 -24.42
N GLY A 122 33.14 1.12 -23.71
CA GLY A 122 33.04 2.47 -24.29
C GLY A 122 31.65 2.92 -24.69
N ARG A 123 30.60 2.17 -24.33
CA ARG A 123 29.19 2.49 -24.65
C ARG A 123 28.35 2.50 -23.36
N PRO A 124 27.33 3.37 -23.22
CA PRO A 124 26.52 3.44 -22.01
C PRO A 124 25.75 2.13 -21.84
N LEU A 125 25.93 1.46 -20.70
CA LEU A 125 25.24 0.20 -20.39
C LEU A 125 23.77 0.48 -20.08
N VAL A 126 22.87 -0.36 -20.59
CA VAL A 126 21.43 -0.34 -20.29
C VAL A 126 20.95 -1.79 -20.17
N THR A 127 20.00 -2.01 -19.26
CA THR A 127 19.38 -3.32 -19.05
C THR A 127 17.85 -3.20 -19.06
N THR A 128 17.17 -4.32 -18.90
CA THR A 128 15.72 -4.39 -18.69
C THR A 128 15.41 -5.33 -17.56
N PHE A 129 14.21 -5.24 -17.00
CA PHE A 129 13.54 -6.38 -16.39
C PHE A 129 12.47 -6.87 -17.38
N GLU A 130 12.66 -8.08 -17.90
CA GLU A 130 11.83 -8.69 -18.93
C GLU A 130 11.62 -7.78 -20.17
N GLY A 131 10.45 -7.82 -20.80
CA GLY A 131 10.16 -7.10 -22.06
C GLY A 131 10.43 -7.92 -23.33
N THR A 132 10.30 -9.25 -23.26
CA THR A 132 10.53 -10.16 -24.39
C THR A 132 9.56 -9.92 -25.56
N GLY A 133 8.38 -9.36 -25.29
CA GLY A 133 7.43 -8.89 -26.32
C GLY A 133 7.93 -7.69 -27.13
N ASN A 134 8.96 -6.98 -26.65
CA ASN A 134 9.48 -5.73 -27.22
C ASN A 134 10.90 -5.87 -27.78
N VAL A 135 11.39 -7.09 -27.96
CA VAL A 135 12.73 -7.35 -28.56
C VAL A 135 12.92 -6.61 -29.88
N GLY A 136 11.86 -6.46 -30.68
CA GLY A 136 11.88 -5.79 -31.98
C GLY A 136 12.21 -4.29 -31.93
N ASP A 137 12.03 -3.64 -30.78
CA ASP A 137 12.29 -2.21 -30.62
C ASP A 137 13.79 -1.91 -30.44
N TRP A 138 14.52 -2.86 -29.84
CA TRP A 138 15.90 -2.68 -29.38
C TRP A 138 16.93 -2.40 -30.48
N PRO A 139 16.87 -2.97 -31.69
CA PRO A 139 17.76 -2.57 -32.78
C PRO A 139 17.65 -1.07 -33.10
N GLY A 140 16.43 -0.50 -33.09
CA GLY A 140 16.18 0.92 -33.30
C GLY A 140 16.64 1.78 -32.12
N ILE A 141 16.34 1.36 -30.90
CA ILE A 141 16.78 2.03 -29.68
C ILE A 141 18.31 2.12 -29.65
N LYS A 142 19.02 1.00 -29.86
CA LYS A 142 20.49 0.95 -29.89
C LYS A 142 21.08 1.87 -30.94
N ALA A 143 20.50 1.92 -32.14
CA ALA A 143 20.96 2.80 -33.20
C ALA A 143 20.79 4.28 -32.82
N ALA A 144 19.73 4.63 -32.08
CA ALA A 144 19.46 6.01 -31.66
C ALA A 144 20.27 6.47 -30.44
N THR A 145 20.67 5.56 -29.56
CA THR A 145 21.29 5.90 -28.27
C THR A 145 22.78 5.57 -28.21
N ASP A 146 23.25 4.66 -29.07
CA ASP A 146 24.55 3.99 -29.00
C ASP A 146 24.77 3.16 -27.71
N SER A 147 23.69 2.65 -27.10
CA SER A 147 23.79 1.86 -25.86
C SER A 147 24.36 0.46 -26.04
N PHE A 148 25.09 -0.01 -25.03
CA PHE A 148 25.43 -1.42 -24.81
C PHE A 148 24.28 -2.09 -24.06
N VAL A 149 23.62 -3.09 -24.64
CA VAL A 149 22.39 -3.66 -24.05
C VAL A 149 22.61 -5.07 -23.51
N MET A 150 22.34 -5.24 -22.21
CA MET A 150 22.34 -6.52 -21.49
C MET A 150 20.98 -6.76 -20.85
N PRO A 151 19.96 -7.24 -21.59
CA PRO A 151 18.61 -7.34 -21.05
C PRO A 151 18.45 -8.54 -20.12
N THR A 152 17.49 -8.45 -19.21
CA THR A 152 17.08 -9.56 -18.34
C THR A 152 15.87 -10.27 -18.94
N TRP A 153 16.09 -10.96 -20.06
CA TRP A 153 15.06 -11.75 -20.76
C TRP A 153 15.09 -13.21 -20.35
N THR A 154 15.17 -13.44 -19.04
CA THR A 154 15.34 -14.77 -18.44
C THR A 154 14.18 -15.70 -18.80
N SER A 155 12.97 -15.16 -18.93
CA SER A 155 11.78 -15.89 -19.37
C SER A 155 11.88 -16.56 -20.75
N LEU A 156 12.79 -16.13 -21.63
CA LEU A 156 13.05 -16.81 -22.91
C LEU A 156 13.70 -18.20 -22.71
N GLY A 157 14.34 -18.40 -21.56
CA GLY A 157 15.23 -19.52 -21.31
C GLY A 157 16.41 -19.56 -22.29
N VAL A 158 17.28 -20.56 -22.11
CA VAL A 158 18.49 -20.75 -22.92
C VAL A 158 18.18 -20.92 -24.41
N THR A 159 17.12 -21.63 -24.76
CA THR A 159 16.73 -21.88 -26.15
C THR A 159 16.15 -20.65 -26.83
N GLY A 160 15.27 -19.89 -26.15
CA GLY A 160 14.70 -18.67 -26.72
C GLY A 160 15.74 -17.58 -26.89
N LEU A 161 16.71 -17.49 -25.98
CA LEU A 161 17.81 -16.51 -26.05
C LEU A 161 18.63 -16.63 -27.33
N ALA A 162 18.80 -17.85 -27.86
CA ALA A 162 19.50 -18.10 -29.13
C ALA A 162 18.90 -17.32 -30.32
N SER A 163 17.58 -17.06 -30.29
CA SER A 163 16.87 -16.34 -31.36
C SER A 163 17.09 -14.83 -31.35
N VAL A 164 17.63 -14.26 -30.27
CA VAL A 164 17.78 -12.81 -30.08
C VAL A 164 19.25 -12.36 -29.92
N LEU A 165 20.22 -13.27 -30.12
CA LEU A 165 21.65 -12.97 -29.99
C LEU A 165 22.15 -11.85 -30.92
N GLY A 166 21.46 -11.64 -32.05
CA GLY A 166 21.75 -10.53 -32.98
C GLY A 166 21.33 -9.15 -32.47
N VAL A 167 20.45 -9.10 -31.45
CA VAL A 167 19.90 -7.87 -30.88
C VAL A 167 20.72 -7.40 -29.67
N ILE A 168 21.13 -8.33 -28.81
CA ILE A 168 21.76 -8.04 -27.52
C ILE A 168 23.30 -7.95 -27.62
N ASP A 169 23.93 -7.16 -26.75
CA ASP A 169 25.40 -7.04 -26.68
C ASP A 169 25.99 -7.95 -25.59
N GLY A 170 25.22 -8.19 -24.53
CA GLY A 170 25.44 -9.19 -23.48
C GLY A 170 24.11 -9.64 -22.90
N PHE A 171 24.13 -10.41 -21.81
CA PHE A 171 22.92 -10.91 -21.18
C PHE A 171 23.03 -10.81 -19.66
N ALA A 172 21.94 -10.36 -19.02
CA ALA A 172 21.74 -10.42 -17.59
C ALA A 172 20.69 -11.50 -17.30
N SER A 173 20.90 -12.29 -16.25
CA SER A 173 19.91 -13.27 -15.79
C SER A 173 19.23 -12.78 -14.51
N TRP A 174 18.01 -13.24 -14.27
CA TRP A 174 17.28 -13.06 -13.01
C TRP A 174 17.22 -14.34 -12.16
N ASP A 175 17.79 -15.44 -12.65
CA ASP A 175 17.76 -16.76 -12.00
C ASP A 175 18.75 -16.84 -10.82
N ALA A 176 18.43 -16.17 -9.72
CA ALA A 176 19.27 -16.18 -8.49
C ALA A 176 18.91 -17.27 -7.49
N TRP A 177 17.74 -17.90 -7.64
CA TRP A 177 17.15 -18.81 -6.65
C TRP A 177 16.95 -20.20 -7.22
N PRO A 178 17.08 -21.25 -6.39
CA PRO A 178 16.86 -22.62 -6.85
C PRO A 178 15.37 -22.90 -7.01
N GLU A 179 15.05 -23.77 -7.96
CA GLU A 179 13.74 -24.42 -8.00
C GLU A 179 13.69 -25.49 -6.90
N GLY A 180 12.52 -25.75 -6.29
CA GLY A 180 12.38 -26.94 -5.44
C GLY A 180 13.07 -26.87 -4.08
N THR A 181 13.59 -28.01 -3.63
CA THR A 181 14.23 -28.16 -2.31
C THR A 181 15.75 -28.27 -2.41
N GLN A 182 16.32 -28.16 -3.60
CA GLN A 182 17.76 -28.28 -3.83
C GLN A 182 18.49 -26.98 -3.50
N ASP A 183 19.77 -27.08 -3.18
CA ASP A 183 20.63 -25.90 -3.10
C ASP A 183 20.85 -25.32 -4.49
N MET A 184 21.09 -24.02 -4.57
CA MET A 184 21.35 -23.35 -5.83
C MET A 184 22.70 -23.80 -6.40
N THR A 185 22.72 -24.06 -7.71
CA THR A 185 23.93 -24.44 -8.44
C THR A 185 24.25 -23.40 -9.49
N ASP A 186 25.45 -23.47 -10.05
CA ASP A 186 25.90 -22.60 -11.14
C ASP A 186 25.51 -23.14 -12.54
N ALA A 187 24.75 -24.23 -12.60
CA ALA A 187 24.36 -24.85 -13.86
C ALA A 187 23.53 -23.94 -14.77
N PRO A 188 22.52 -23.18 -14.27
CA PRO A 188 21.79 -22.21 -15.09
C PRO A 188 22.70 -21.13 -15.67
N ASP A 189 23.63 -20.60 -14.85
CA ASP A 189 24.60 -19.59 -15.28
C ASP A 189 25.50 -20.12 -16.39
N ARG A 190 26.07 -21.31 -16.21
CA ARG A 190 26.90 -21.96 -17.25
C ARG A 190 26.10 -22.20 -18.53
N ALA A 191 24.82 -22.54 -18.43
CA ALA A 191 23.96 -22.75 -19.58
C ALA A 191 23.71 -21.44 -20.34
N PHE A 192 23.40 -20.34 -19.66
CA PHE A 192 23.26 -19.02 -20.29
C PHE A 192 24.59 -18.51 -20.87
N MET A 193 25.70 -18.63 -20.13
CA MET A 193 27.03 -18.27 -20.61
C MET A 193 27.41 -19.04 -21.89
N SER A 194 27.05 -20.33 -21.95
CA SER A 194 27.21 -21.14 -23.17
C SER A 194 26.29 -20.65 -24.29
N ALA A 195 25.05 -20.25 -24.00
CA ALA A 195 24.08 -19.81 -24.99
C ALA A 195 24.50 -18.52 -25.70
N ILE A 196 25.12 -17.59 -24.97
CA ILE A 196 25.50 -16.26 -25.48
C ILE A 196 26.92 -16.22 -26.07
N THR A 197 27.61 -17.37 -26.15
CA THR A 197 29.00 -17.59 -26.58
C THR A 197 29.72 -16.33 -27.12
N GLY A 198 30.65 -15.80 -26.34
CA GLY A 198 31.49 -14.65 -26.72
C GLY A 198 30.96 -13.27 -26.31
N LYS A 199 29.75 -13.20 -25.74
CA LYS A 199 29.17 -11.99 -25.15
C LYS A 199 29.31 -11.99 -23.62
N PRO A 200 29.41 -10.82 -22.95
CA PRO A 200 29.51 -10.75 -21.49
C PRO A 200 28.21 -11.23 -20.82
N TYR A 201 28.36 -11.88 -19.67
CA TYR A 201 27.28 -12.31 -18.80
C TYR A 201 27.29 -11.48 -17.51
N MET A 202 26.10 -11.05 -17.10
CA MET A 202 25.84 -10.44 -15.79
C MET A 202 25.11 -11.47 -14.93
N MET A 203 25.81 -11.99 -13.92
CA MET A 203 25.34 -13.07 -13.06
C MET A 203 24.53 -12.52 -11.88
N PRO A 204 23.32 -13.05 -11.62
CA PRO A 204 22.49 -12.61 -10.50
C PRO A 204 22.91 -13.27 -9.19
N VAL A 205 22.94 -12.48 -8.12
CA VAL A 205 23.23 -12.91 -6.74
C VAL A 205 22.17 -12.33 -5.81
N SER A 206 21.59 -13.15 -4.93
CA SER A 206 20.58 -12.73 -3.97
C SER A 206 20.74 -13.51 -2.66
N PRO A 207 20.49 -12.91 -1.48
CA PRO A 207 20.62 -13.62 -0.20
C PRO A 207 19.51 -14.65 0.00
N TRP A 208 18.27 -14.34 -0.37
CA TRP A 208 17.09 -15.21 -0.29
C TRP A 208 15.92 -14.63 -1.09
N PHE A 209 14.72 -15.17 -0.96
CA PHE A 209 13.49 -14.56 -1.46
C PHE A 209 12.32 -14.95 -0.59
N TYR A 210 11.53 -13.96 -0.19
CA TYR A 210 10.23 -14.18 0.43
C TYR A 210 9.30 -13.04 0.07
N THR A 211 8.09 -13.37 -0.34
CA THR A 211 7.05 -12.38 -0.56
C THR A 211 5.73 -12.90 -0.02
N ASN A 212 4.96 -12.01 0.59
CA ASN A 212 3.60 -12.29 1.02
C ASN A 212 2.76 -11.03 0.79
N LEU A 213 2.57 -10.73 -0.49
CA LEU A 213 1.78 -9.62 -1.02
C LEU A 213 0.63 -10.20 -1.87
N PRO A 214 -0.34 -10.90 -1.23
CA PRO A 214 -1.43 -11.56 -1.94
C PRO A 214 -2.29 -10.59 -2.77
N GLN A 215 -2.31 -9.30 -2.44
CA GLN A 215 -2.94 -8.24 -3.24
C GLN A 215 -2.34 -8.09 -4.65
N TRP A 216 -1.10 -8.57 -4.85
CA TRP A 216 -0.42 -8.61 -6.15
C TRP A 216 -0.20 -10.05 -6.65
N ASN A 217 -0.98 -11.02 -6.13
CA ASN A 217 -0.79 -12.45 -6.39
C ASN A 217 0.62 -12.96 -6.08
N LYS A 218 1.31 -12.32 -5.12
CA LYS A 218 2.64 -12.70 -4.68
C LYS A 218 2.57 -13.35 -3.30
N ASN A 219 2.78 -14.66 -3.18
CA ASN A 219 2.85 -15.33 -1.86
C ASN A 219 3.64 -16.65 -1.93
N TRP A 220 4.96 -16.53 -1.98
CA TRP A 220 5.87 -17.68 -2.04
C TRP A 220 7.24 -17.38 -1.44
N LEU A 221 8.02 -18.43 -1.23
CA LEU A 221 9.44 -18.34 -0.90
C LEU A 221 10.25 -19.31 -1.74
N TRP A 222 11.50 -18.94 -2.03
CA TRP A 222 12.51 -19.86 -2.54
C TRP A 222 13.54 -20.18 -1.47
N ARG A 223 14.28 -21.26 -1.67
CA ARG A 223 15.27 -21.72 -0.70
C ARG A 223 16.41 -20.71 -0.57
N GLY A 224 16.45 -20.02 0.58
CA GLY A 224 17.46 -19.02 0.93
C GLY A 224 18.56 -19.50 1.88
N ASP A 225 18.45 -20.72 2.42
CA ASP A 225 19.32 -21.36 3.43
C ASP A 225 20.80 -20.94 3.39
N SER A 226 21.63 -21.57 2.56
CA SER A 226 23.06 -21.24 2.36
C SER A 226 23.28 -20.34 1.14
N LEU A 227 22.20 -19.85 0.53
CA LEU A 227 22.18 -19.27 -0.81
C LEU A 227 23.17 -18.12 -0.99
N TRP A 228 23.23 -17.19 -0.03
CA TRP A 228 24.15 -16.06 -0.10
C TRP A 228 25.60 -16.49 -0.20
N HIS A 229 26.02 -17.48 0.61
CA HIS A 229 27.38 -18.01 0.55
C HIS A 229 27.63 -18.73 -0.77
N ASP A 230 26.68 -19.57 -1.20
CA ASP A 230 26.82 -20.41 -2.38
C ASP A 230 26.89 -19.59 -3.66
N ARG A 231 26.01 -18.60 -3.85
CA ARG A 231 26.02 -17.72 -5.03
C ARG A 231 27.31 -16.93 -5.15
N TRP A 232 27.84 -16.40 -4.03
CA TRP A 232 29.11 -15.69 -4.06
C TRP A 232 30.30 -16.62 -4.34
N ALA A 233 30.31 -17.83 -3.77
CA ALA A 233 31.33 -18.82 -4.08
C ALA A 233 31.31 -19.19 -5.59
N GLN A 234 30.12 -19.38 -6.16
CA GLN A 234 29.92 -19.63 -7.59
C GLN A 234 30.36 -18.45 -8.45
N ALA A 235 30.07 -17.21 -8.04
CA ALA A 235 30.52 -16.01 -8.76
C ALA A 235 32.05 -15.89 -8.78
N ILE A 236 32.72 -16.22 -7.67
CA ILE A 236 34.19 -16.25 -7.58
C ILE A 236 34.77 -17.34 -8.50
N GLU A 237 34.11 -18.49 -8.62
CA GLU A 237 34.55 -19.59 -9.48
C GLU A 237 34.31 -19.28 -10.97
N LEU A 238 33.08 -18.89 -11.33
CA LEU A 238 32.67 -18.64 -12.71
C LEU A 238 33.31 -17.39 -13.29
N ARG A 239 33.56 -16.39 -12.45
CA ARG A 239 34.10 -15.07 -12.83
C ARG A 239 33.36 -14.46 -14.03
N PRO A 240 32.03 -14.25 -13.95
CA PRO A 240 31.26 -13.53 -14.97
C PRO A 240 31.84 -12.12 -15.20
N ALA A 241 31.44 -11.44 -16.27
CA ALA A 241 31.93 -10.08 -16.54
C ALA A 241 31.45 -9.09 -15.48
N ILE A 242 30.19 -9.24 -15.08
CA ILE A 242 29.51 -8.43 -14.10
C ILE A 242 28.76 -9.36 -13.13
N VAL A 243 28.71 -9.00 -11.85
CA VAL A 243 27.75 -9.56 -10.89
C VAL A 243 26.71 -8.49 -10.61
N GLU A 244 25.44 -8.86 -10.66
CA GLU A 244 24.36 -8.02 -10.16
C GLU A 244 23.82 -8.66 -8.89
N ILE A 245 23.99 -7.96 -7.77
CA ILE A 245 23.19 -8.25 -6.59
C ILE A 245 21.79 -7.76 -6.96
N ILE A 246 20.84 -8.66 -7.17
CA ILE A 246 19.54 -8.30 -7.78
C ILE A 246 18.60 -7.55 -6.82
N THR A 247 19.18 -6.84 -5.85
CA THR A 247 18.48 -6.06 -4.85
C THR A 247 19.39 -5.14 -4.05
N TRP A 248 18.83 -3.99 -3.70
CA TRP A 248 19.32 -3.05 -2.70
C TRP A 248 18.18 -2.68 -1.76
N ASN A 249 17.02 -2.31 -2.30
CA ASN A 249 15.85 -1.83 -1.57
C ASN A 249 14.53 -2.51 -2.00
N ASP A 250 14.58 -3.74 -2.54
CA ASP A 250 13.36 -4.48 -2.86
C ASP A 250 12.76 -5.11 -1.59
N TYR A 251 12.03 -4.28 -0.84
CA TYR A 251 11.39 -4.66 0.40
C TYR A 251 10.24 -5.66 0.17
N GLY A 252 9.53 -5.57 -0.95
CA GLY A 252 8.37 -6.42 -1.23
C GLY A 252 8.72 -7.90 -1.42
N GLU A 253 9.94 -8.19 -1.85
CA GLU A 253 10.45 -9.55 -2.04
C GLU A 253 11.49 -9.95 -0.96
N SER A 254 11.61 -9.12 0.07
CA SER A 254 12.42 -9.30 1.30
C SER A 254 13.91 -9.48 1.09
N HIS A 255 14.42 -9.45 -0.13
CA HIS A 255 15.80 -9.85 -0.40
C HIS A 255 16.81 -8.71 -0.34
N TYR A 256 16.34 -7.48 -0.10
CA TYR A 256 17.14 -6.27 0.09
C TYR A 256 18.34 -6.44 1.03
N ILE A 257 19.40 -5.70 0.75
CA ILE A 257 20.63 -5.63 1.57
C ILE A 257 20.99 -4.18 1.97
N GLY A 258 20.27 -3.20 1.43
CA GLY A 258 20.38 -1.78 1.76
C GLY A 258 19.63 -1.41 3.03
N PRO A 259 19.77 -0.15 3.49
CA PRO A 259 18.97 0.39 4.59
C PRO A 259 17.47 0.32 4.29
N ILE A 260 16.66 0.19 5.34
CA ILE A 260 15.20 0.28 5.22
C ILE A 260 14.81 1.76 5.27
N HIS A 261 14.25 2.25 4.17
CA HIS A 261 13.58 3.53 4.08
C HIS A 261 12.08 3.27 4.17
N GLU A 262 11.48 3.55 5.33
CA GLU A 262 10.08 3.17 5.64
C GLU A 262 9.07 3.68 4.58
N SER A 263 9.31 4.86 4.01
CA SER A 263 8.48 5.44 2.95
C SER A 263 8.50 4.66 1.62
N GLY A 264 9.49 3.77 1.45
CA GLY A 264 9.67 2.92 0.28
C GLY A 264 9.13 1.51 0.42
N ILE A 265 8.65 1.10 1.61
CA ILE A 265 8.15 -0.25 1.84
C ILE A 265 6.82 -0.43 1.07
N PRO A 266 6.73 -1.40 0.15
CA PRO A 266 5.48 -1.70 -0.55
C PRO A 266 4.38 -2.05 0.44
N GLU A 267 3.17 -1.60 0.13
CA GLU A 267 1.97 -1.95 0.89
C GLU A 267 1.91 -3.46 1.20
N GLY A 268 1.70 -3.86 2.46
CA GLY A 268 1.65 -5.26 2.87
C GLY A 268 3.00 -5.96 3.07
N ALA A 269 4.13 -5.31 2.80
CA ALA A 269 5.46 -5.88 3.04
C ALA A 269 6.00 -5.58 4.45
N SER A 270 5.45 -4.57 5.14
CA SER A 270 5.93 -4.09 6.45
C SER A 270 6.05 -5.21 7.49
N ASP A 271 5.11 -6.17 7.49
CA ASP A 271 5.05 -7.33 8.37
C ASP A 271 6.35 -8.13 8.47
N TYR A 272 7.06 -8.23 7.34
CA TYR A 272 8.29 -9.01 7.20
C TYR A 272 9.51 -8.16 6.83
N VAL A 273 9.33 -6.84 6.75
CA VAL A 273 10.39 -5.86 6.46
C VAL A 273 10.71 -5.03 7.69
N SER A 274 9.70 -4.41 8.31
CA SER A 274 9.87 -3.49 9.43
C SER A 274 10.45 -4.25 10.63
N LYS A 275 11.59 -3.78 11.14
CA LYS A 275 12.42 -4.42 12.21
C LYS A 275 13.17 -5.69 11.78
N ASN A 276 13.22 -6.01 10.50
CA ASN A 276 14.07 -7.07 9.95
C ASN A 276 15.15 -6.45 9.04
N PRO A 277 16.12 -5.69 9.58
CA PRO A 277 17.20 -5.13 8.77
C PRO A 277 18.07 -6.27 8.22
N HIS A 278 18.45 -6.16 6.95
CA HIS A 278 19.26 -7.15 6.22
C HIS A 278 20.67 -6.65 5.91
N ASP A 279 21.04 -5.50 6.47
CA ASP A 279 22.36 -4.86 6.31
C ASP A 279 23.52 -5.77 6.76
N GLY A 280 23.25 -6.75 7.62
CA GLY A 280 24.20 -7.77 8.00
C GLY A 280 24.78 -8.60 6.85
N TRP A 281 24.07 -8.70 5.72
CA TRP A 281 24.60 -9.33 4.52
C TRP A 281 25.72 -8.55 3.87
N ARG A 282 25.77 -7.22 4.07
CA ARG A 282 26.82 -6.35 3.54
C ARG A 282 28.16 -6.50 4.25
N THR A 283 28.16 -6.94 5.50
CA THR A 283 29.38 -7.04 6.32
C THR A 283 30.47 -7.90 5.67
N LEU A 284 30.09 -8.95 4.94
CA LEU A 284 31.04 -9.87 4.29
C LEU A 284 31.28 -9.57 2.80
N LEU A 285 30.52 -8.63 2.21
CA LEU A 285 30.61 -8.30 0.79
C LEU A 285 31.99 -7.83 0.34
N PRO A 286 32.72 -6.96 1.08
CA PRO A 286 34.06 -6.55 0.67
C PRO A 286 34.98 -7.74 0.38
N TYR A 287 34.87 -8.79 1.19
CA TYR A 287 35.66 -10.00 1.02
C TYR A 287 35.25 -10.83 -0.21
N TYR A 288 33.95 -11.05 -0.39
CA TYR A 288 33.44 -11.79 -1.56
C TYR A 288 33.74 -11.05 -2.87
N ILE A 289 33.49 -9.74 -2.91
CA ILE A 289 33.67 -8.89 -4.08
C ILE A 289 35.17 -8.81 -4.44
N ASP A 290 36.05 -8.62 -3.46
CA ASP A 290 37.50 -8.58 -3.71
C ASP A 290 38.01 -9.93 -4.23
N ALA A 291 37.55 -11.04 -3.66
CA ALA A 291 37.89 -12.38 -4.15
C ALA A 291 37.42 -12.60 -5.59
N TYR A 292 36.21 -12.16 -5.94
CA TYR A 292 35.66 -12.24 -7.30
C TYR A 292 36.45 -11.37 -8.29
N LYS A 293 36.71 -10.11 -7.92
CA LYS A 293 37.41 -9.14 -8.79
C LYS A 293 38.86 -9.53 -9.03
N THR A 294 39.54 -10.05 -8.03
CA THR A 294 40.94 -10.52 -8.17
C THR A 294 41.03 -11.93 -8.75
N GLY A 295 40.00 -12.76 -8.57
CA GLY A 295 40.04 -14.21 -8.82
C GLY A 295 41.04 -14.93 -7.94
N ASN A 296 41.46 -14.27 -6.86
CA ASN A 296 42.33 -14.88 -5.90
C ASN A 296 41.48 -15.72 -4.96
N THR A 297 41.44 -17.03 -5.22
CA THR A 297 40.85 -17.98 -4.28
C THR A 297 41.73 -18.18 -3.03
N THR A 298 42.93 -17.56 -2.95
CA THR A 298 43.82 -17.59 -1.78
C THR A 298 43.55 -16.40 -0.80
N VAL A 299 43.07 -16.48 0.43
CA VAL A 299 42.27 -17.47 1.18
C VAL A 299 42.69 -18.93 1.06
N HIS A 300 43.98 -19.21 0.88
CA HIS A 300 44.45 -20.58 0.73
C HIS A 300 45.46 -20.88 1.82
N THR A 301 45.22 -22.01 2.46
CA THR A 301 46.16 -22.72 3.30
C THR A 301 47.46 -23.08 2.54
N PRO A 302 48.48 -23.54 3.25
CA PRO A 302 49.76 -22.86 3.51
C PRO A 302 50.81 -23.05 2.41
N HIS A 303 51.45 -21.96 1.98
CA HIS A 303 52.91 -21.79 1.76
C HIS A 303 53.20 -20.73 0.69
N GLY A 304 54.03 -19.73 1.05
CA GLY A 304 54.86 -18.99 0.10
C GLY A 304 54.57 -17.49 -0.03
N ASN A 305 55.53 -16.69 0.45
CA ASN A 305 55.60 -15.22 0.42
C ASN A 305 55.25 -14.54 -0.92
N SER A 306 54.39 -13.52 -0.89
CA SER A 306 54.68 -12.18 -1.45
C SER A 306 53.65 -11.13 -1.00
N THR A 307 54.09 -9.87 -1.03
CA THR A 307 53.59 -8.68 -0.34
C THR A 307 52.66 -7.77 -1.17
N PHE A 308 51.75 -7.08 -0.45
CA PHE A 308 50.97 -5.87 -0.78
C PHE A 308 49.80 -5.98 -1.78
N TYR A 309 48.61 -6.22 -1.24
CA TYR A 309 47.52 -5.23 -1.31
C TYR A 309 46.99 -5.00 0.11
N ARG A 310 47.14 -3.77 0.61
CA ARG A 310 46.34 -3.29 1.74
C ARG A 310 44.96 -2.97 1.16
N SER A 311 43.98 -3.84 1.30
CA SER A 311 42.65 -3.29 1.58
C SER A 311 42.76 -2.70 2.99
N ASN A 312 42.30 -1.46 3.17
CA ASN A 312 42.38 -0.75 4.44
C ASN A 312 41.46 -1.35 5.53
N HIS A 313 40.92 -2.55 5.31
CA HIS A 313 40.25 -3.29 6.36
C HIS A 313 41.28 -4.05 7.17
N THR A 314 41.46 -3.61 8.42
CA THR A 314 41.81 -4.51 9.51
C THR A 314 40.77 -5.62 9.47
N ALA A 315 41.08 -6.76 8.84
CA ALA A 315 40.12 -7.84 8.60
C ALA A 315 39.77 -8.54 9.92
N GLU A 316 39.03 -7.87 10.81
CA GLU A 316 38.63 -8.39 12.12
C GLU A 316 37.84 -9.68 11.97
N ASP A 317 37.85 -10.51 13.02
CA ASP A 317 37.03 -11.71 13.01
C ASP A 317 35.55 -11.27 13.04
N GLU A 318 34.74 -11.76 12.09
CA GLU A 318 33.33 -11.39 11.95
C GLU A 318 32.40 -12.60 11.99
N ILE A 319 31.16 -12.38 12.42
CA ILE A 319 30.10 -13.38 12.46
C ILE A 319 28.83 -12.76 11.87
N THR A 320 28.37 -13.28 10.73
CA THR A 320 27.05 -12.99 10.16
C THR A 320 26.18 -14.24 10.30
N TYR A 321 24.94 -14.08 10.76
CA TYR A 321 24.03 -15.20 10.99
C TYR A 321 22.58 -14.84 10.67
N TRP A 322 21.80 -15.87 10.33
CA TRP A 322 20.39 -15.74 9.98
C TRP A 322 19.66 -17.05 10.28
N TYR A 323 18.42 -16.93 10.72
CA TYR A 323 17.53 -18.07 11.00
C TYR A 323 16.12 -17.61 11.26
N ARG A 324 15.18 -18.58 11.29
CA ARG A 324 13.84 -18.30 11.78
C ARG A 324 13.79 -18.28 13.31
N PRO A 325 13.31 -17.21 13.97
CA PRO A 325 12.96 -17.26 15.38
C PRO A 325 11.90 -18.31 15.71
N ASN A 326 11.13 -18.78 14.72
CA ASN A 326 10.15 -19.85 14.91
C ASN A 326 10.42 -21.06 14.00
N PRO A 327 10.29 -22.30 14.52
CA PRO A 327 10.34 -23.50 13.69
C PRO A 327 9.28 -23.47 12.56
N SER A 328 9.54 -24.16 11.46
CA SER A 328 8.61 -24.26 10.32
C SER A 328 7.28 -24.92 10.65
N THR A 329 7.23 -25.69 11.74
CA THR A 329 6.01 -26.31 12.23
C THR A 329 5.27 -25.43 13.23
N ALA A 330 5.92 -24.39 13.75
CA ALA A 330 5.29 -23.40 14.57
C ALA A 330 4.45 -22.50 13.66
N GLY A 331 3.17 -22.34 13.98
CA GLY A 331 2.27 -21.58 13.12
C GLY A 331 1.59 -22.38 12.01
N SER A 332 1.37 -21.73 10.88
CA SER A 332 0.69 -22.14 9.62
C SER A 332 1.46 -21.40 8.56
N THR A 333 1.03 -21.37 7.31
CA THR A 333 1.83 -20.77 6.26
C THR A 333 1.24 -19.46 5.75
N GLY A 334 0.02 -19.10 6.16
CA GLY A 334 -0.66 -17.92 5.63
C GLY A 334 -0.88 -17.98 4.12
N GLY A 335 -0.96 -19.18 3.56
CA GLY A 335 -1.04 -19.40 2.12
C GLY A 335 0.31 -19.33 1.39
N THR A 336 1.41 -19.02 2.08
CA THR A 336 2.75 -19.03 1.49
C THR A 336 3.08 -20.43 1.00
N THR A 337 3.43 -20.48 -0.28
CA THR A 337 3.91 -21.68 -0.94
C THR A 337 5.43 -21.71 -0.93
N GLY A 338 6.01 -22.90 -0.75
CA GLY A 338 7.38 -23.13 -1.19
C GLY A 338 7.37 -23.22 -2.71
N ASN A 339 8.19 -22.40 -3.35
CA ASN A 339 8.25 -22.14 -4.79
C ASN A 339 7.07 -21.36 -5.36
N ASN A 340 7.26 -20.78 -6.55
CA ASN A 340 6.24 -20.07 -7.30
C ASN A 340 5.54 -20.97 -8.33
N PRO A 341 4.29 -21.42 -8.10
CA PRO A 341 3.58 -22.26 -9.08
C PRO A 341 3.25 -21.55 -10.39
N ALA A 342 3.19 -20.20 -10.41
CA ALA A 342 2.97 -19.44 -11.64
C ALA A 342 4.14 -19.55 -12.63
N GLN A 343 5.32 -19.96 -12.14
CA GLN A 343 6.50 -20.27 -12.97
C GLN A 343 6.60 -21.76 -13.32
N GLY A 344 5.54 -22.55 -13.11
CA GLY A 344 5.53 -23.99 -13.41
C GLY A 344 6.27 -24.86 -12.40
N GLN A 345 6.73 -24.29 -11.28
CA GLN A 345 7.40 -25.02 -10.22
C GLN A 345 6.40 -25.79 -9.34
N PRO A 346 6.78 -26.94 -8.76
CA PRO A 346 5.90 -27.69 -7.87
C PRO A 346 5.64 -26.89 -6.60
N THR A 347 4.36 -26.79 -6.21
CA THR A 347 3.96 -26.23 -4.91
C THR A 347 4.41 -27.13 -3.78
N LEU A 348 5.27 -26.62 -2.90
CA LEU A 348 5.78 -27.34 -1.74
C LEU A 348 5.36 -26.67 -0.43
N PRO A 349 5.35 -27.41 0.69
CA PRO A 349 5.27 -26.79 2.01
C PRO A 349 6.49 -25.88 2.25
N PRO A 350 6.32 -24.63 2.70
CA PRO A 350 7.42 -23.68 2.88
C PRO A 350 8.48 -24.16 3.89
N GLY A 351 8.08 -24.94 4.90
CA GLY A 351 9.01 -25.55 5.87
C GLY A 351 9.98 -26.59 5.30
N ILE A 352 9.69 -27.12 4.11
CA ILE A 352 10.60 -28.03 3.40
C ILE A 352 11.62 -27.24 2.57
N VAL A 353 11.22 -26.07 2.07
CA VAL A 353 12.07 -25.19 1.25
C VAL A 353 12.97 -24.31 2.12
N SER A 354 12.50 -23.87 3.29
CA SER A 354 13.28 -23.11 4.28
C SER A 354 13.48 -23.96 5.54
N GLN A 355 14.72 -24.33 5.84
CA GLN A 355 15.05 -25.32 6.86
C GLN A 355 15.05 -24.77 8.29
N ASP A 356 14.68 -25.62 9.26
CA ASP A 356 14.80 -25.32 10.71
C ASP A 356 16.25 -25.45 11.19
N LYS A 357 17.07 -24.50 10.74
CA LYS A 357 18.49 -24.39 11.07
C LYS A 357 18.88 -22.96 11.40
N VAL A 358 19.93 -22.83 12.20
CA VAL A 358 20.71 -21.60 12.32
C VAL A 358 21.85 -21.66 11.33
N PHE A 359 21.92 -20.67 10.44
CA PHE A 359 22.98 -20.52 9.45
C PHE A 359 23.89 -19.37 9.86
N PHE A 360 25.19 -19.54 9.65
CA PHE A 360 26.16 -18.49 9.94
C PHE A 360 27.43 -18.63 9.11
N THR A 361 28.01 -17.49 8.78
CA THR A 361 29.31 -17.39 8.12
C THR A 361 30.24 -16.61 9.03
N VAL A 362 31.43 -17.15 9.26
CA VAL A 362 32.49 -16.47 10.00
C VAL A 362 33.63 -16.08 9.09
N LEU A 363 34.14 -14.87 9.27
CA LEU A 363 35.43 -14.46 8.74
C LEU A 363 36.46 -14.65 9.85
N VAL A 364 37.47 -15.49 9.65
CA VAL A 364 38.54 -15.71 10.65
C VAL A 364 39.90 -15.31 10.12
N GLN A 365 40.67 -14.58 10.93
CA GLN A 365 42.06 -14.23 10.59
C GLN A 365 43.03 -15.40 10.75
N LYS A 366 42.66 -16.39 11.56
CA LYS A 366 43.48 -17.55 11.92
C LYS A 366 42.56 -18.75 12.09
N PRO A 367 43.06 -19.98 11.85
CA PRO A 367 42.30 -21.18 12.17
C PRO A 367 41.77 -21.12 13.60
N SER A 368 40.46 -21.26 13.74
CA SER A 368 39.74 -21.00 14.99
C SER A 368 38.72 -22.10 15.26
N VAL A 369 38.39 -22.28 16.53
CA VAL A 369 37.23 -23.07 16.92
C VAL A 369 36.01 -22.15 16.86
N VAL A 370 34.88 -22.63 16.35
CA VAL A 370 33.63 -21.88 16.33
C VAL A 370 32.60 -22.65 17.12
N THR A 371 31.89 -21.98 18.02
CA THR A 371 30.86 -22.60 18.85
C THR A 371 29.49 -22.01 18.55
N ALA A 372 28.47 -22.86 18.51
CA ALA A 372 27.08 -22.45 18.36
C ALA A 372 26.20 -23.17 19.40
N GLN A 373 25.28 -22.43 20.02
CA GLN A 373 24.38 -22.95 21.06
C GLN A 373 23.00 -22.29 20.94
N ILE A 374 21.93 -23.05 21.11
CA ILE A 374 20.56 -22.53 21.18
C ILE A 374 20.05 -22.68 22.62
N GLY A 375 19.70 -21.56 23.26
CA GLY A 375 19.24 -21.53 24.65
C GLY A 375 20.18 -22.25 25.61
N ASN A 376 19.65 -23.27 26.29
CA ASN A 376 20.39 -24.13 27.22
C ASN A 376 20.80 -25.48 26.60
N GLY A 377 20.68 -25.63 25.28
CA GLY A 377 21.07 -26.82 24.54
C GLY A 377 22.58 -27.09 24.57
N SER A 378 22.99 -28.24 24.03
CA SER A 378 24.41 -28.59 23.93
C SER A 378 25.17 -27.66 22.99
N VAL A 379 26.38 -27.28 23.38
CA VAL A 379 27.26 -26.46 22.54
C VAL A 379 27.79 -27.30 21.38
N SER A 380 27.45 -26.92 20.15
CA SER A 380 28.04 -27.47 18.92
C SER A 380 29.37 -26.79 18.64
N THR A 381 30.38 -27.57 18.24
CA THR A 381 31.74 -27.07 18.00
C THR A 381 32.19 -27.41 16.58
N PHE A 382 32.66 -26.38 15.88
CA PHE A 382 33.17 -26.44 14.52
C PHE A 382 34.63 -25.99 14.48
N ARG A 383 35.32 -26.29 13.38
CA ARG A 383 36.65 -25.76 13.11
C ARG A 383 36.62 -24.94 11.82
N ALA A 384 36.86 -23.65 11.96
CA ALA A 384 37.19 -22.79 10.83
C ALA A 384 38.67 -23.03 10.51
N ASN A 385 38.95 -23.97 9.61
CA ASN A 385 40.31 -24.43 9.31
C ASN A 385 41.03 -23.50 8.33
N THR A 386 40.28 -22.75 7.53
CA THR A 386 40.81 -21.80 6.55
C THR A 386 40.76 -20.40 7.14
N VAL A 387 41.85 -19.64 7.01
CA VAL A 387 41.80 -18.18 7.16
C VAL A 387 40.84 -17.65 6.11
N GLY A 388 39.94 -16.75 6.46
CA GLY A 388 38.89 -16.24 5.59
C GLY A 388 37.48 -16.71 5.96
N LEU A 389 36.60 -16.73 4.97
CA LEU A 389 35.20 -17.10 5.12
C LEU A 389 35.03 -18.60 5.36
N ASN A 390 34.25 -18.96 6.37
CA ASN A 390 33.84 -20.33 6.69
C ASN A 390 32.34 -20.32 6.98
N HIS A 391 31.57 -21.15 6.27
CA HIS A 391 30.11 -21.22 6.40
C HIS A 391 29.67 -22.50 7.12
N PHE A 392 28.70 -22.39 8.01
CA PHE A 392 28.21 -23.48 8.85
C PHE A 392 26.71 -23.36 9.10
N SER A 393 26.11 -24.45 9.58
CA SER A 393 24.77 -24.44 10.16
C SER A 393 24.62 -25.45 11.30
N ILE A 394 23.66 -25.20 12.20
CA ILE A 394 23.17 -26.15 13.20
C ILE A 394 21.66 -26.35 13.08
N PRO A 395 21.14 -27.58 13.24
CA PRO A 395 19.70 -27.79 13.31
C PRO A 395 19.11 -27.24 14.61
N MET A 396 17.88 -26.73 14.54
CA MET A 396 17.16 -26.24 15.72
C MET A 396 16.81 -27.39 16.67
N ASN A 397 16.45 -28.58 16.15
CA ASN A 397 16.14 -29.79 16.93
C ASN A 397 15.17 -29.53 18.11
N ASN A 398 14.14 -28.70 17.90
CA ASN A 398 13.18 -28.26 18.93
C ASN A 398 13.82 -27.57 20.15
N GLN A 399 15.04 -27.06 20.02
CA GLN A 399 15.67 -26.23 21.05
C GLN A 399 15.13 -24.81 20.93
N THR A 400 14.77 -24.22 22.06
CA THR A 400 14.32 -22.83 22.19
C THR A 400 15.30 -22.03 23.06
N GLY A 401 15.26 -20.71 22.94
CA GLY A 401 16.14 -19.75 23.60
C GLY A 401 17.11 -19.05 22.66
N ALA A 402 17.85 -18.07 23.20
CA ALA A 402 18.79 -17.24 22.44
C ALA A 402 19.86 -18.05 21.72
N VAL A 403 20.17 -17.68 20.47
CA VAL A 403 21.23 -18.29 19.68
C VAL A 403 22.57 -17.62 20.01
N LYS A 404 23.52 -18.36 20.56
CA LYS A 404 24.85 -17.87 20.92
C LYS A 404 25.90 -18.45 19.98
N LEU A 405 26.66 -17.56 19.34
CA LEU A 405 27.76 -17.88 18.43
C LEU A 405 29.06 -17.29 18.98
N ALA A 406 30.17 -18.01 18.87
CA ALA A 406 31.47 -17.47 19.22
C ALA A 406 32.61 -18.06 18.40
N ILE A 407 33.58 -17.21 18.07
CA ILE A 407 34.88 -17.61 17.56
C ILE A 407 35.81 -17.74 18.76
N ILE A 408 36.37 -18.91 18.97
CA ILE A 408 37.21 -19.28 20.11
C ILE A 408 38.65 -19.49 19.65
N ARG A 409 39.58 -18.79 20.30
CA ARG A 409 41.02 -19.03 20.18
C ARG A 409 41.64 -19.10 21.58
N ASN A 410 42.51 -20.09 21.80
CA ASN A 410 43.16 -20.32 23.10
C ASN A 410 42.17 -20.47 24.27
N GLY A 411 41.03 -21.11 24.04
CA GLY A 411 39.99 -21.35 25.04
C GLY A 411 39.18 -20.11 25.45
N LYS A 412 39.34 -18.97 24.75
CA LYS A 412 38.58 -17.73 25.01
C LYS A 412 37.84 -17.26 23.76
N PRO A 413 36.63 -16.67 23.89
CA PRO A 413 35.98 -16.01 22.79
C PRO A 413 36.78 -14.78 22.36
N VAL A 414 37.05 -14.67 21.05
CA VAL A 414 37.65 -13.50 20.41
C VAL A 414 36.62 -12.63 19.69
N LYS A 415 35.47 -13.22 19.33
CA LYS A 415 34.27 -12.56 18.84
C LYS A 415 33.08 -13.40 19.28
N SER A 416 31.97 -12.76 19.63
CA SER A 416 30.74 -13.45 19.99
C SER A 416 29.54 -12.67 19.50
N ALA A 417 28.48 -13.38 19.16
CA ALA A 417 27.19 -12.83 18.78
C ALA A 417 26.10 -13.58 19.53
N THR A 418 25.07 -12.86 19.98
CA THR A 418 23.86 -13.44 20.53
C THR A 418 22.70 -12.94 19.70
N GLY A 419 22.02 -13.84 19.02
CA GLY A 419 20.82 -13.53 18.28
C GLY A 419 19.54 -13.72 19.10
N PRO A 420 18.40 -13.32 18.53
CA PRO A 420 17.06 -13.52 19.08
C PRO A 420 16.79 -14.96 19.56
N ALA A 421 15.81 -15.12 20.46
CA ALA A 421 15.45 -16.45 20.94
C ALA A 421 14.67 -17.23 19.87
N ILE A 422 15.06 -18.48 19.64
CA ILE A 422 14.18 -19.43 18.96
C ILE A 422 13.06 -19.78 19.93
N THR A 423 11.82 -19.75 19.48
CA THR A 423 10.66 -19.96 20.35
C THR A 423 9.54 -20.70 19.60
N ASP A 424 8.90 -21.63 20.30
CA ASP A 424 7.65 -22.26 19.84
C ASP A 424 6.45 -21.33 20.10
N ASP A 425 6.61 -20.38 21.04
CA ASP A 425 5.72 -19.25 21.17
C ASP A 425 5.98 -18.33 19.99
N CYS A 426 5.21 -18.53 18.91
CA CYS A 426 4.89 -17.43 18.03
C CYS A 426 4.25 -16.37 18.95
N ALA A 427 4.96 -15.28 19.25
CA ALA A 427 4.48 -14.22 20.12
C ALA A 427 3.35 -13.44 19.40
N ASP A 428 2.19 -14.09 19.24
CA ASP A 428 0.86 -13.56 18.97
C ASP A 428 -0.13 -14.75 18.90
N ALA A 429 -0.76 -15.09 20.02
CA ALA A 429 -1.63 -16.27 20.13
C ALA A 429 -3.10 -16.00 19.75
N MET A 430 -3.36 -15.15 18.74
CA MET A 430 -4.70 -15.01 18.13
C MET A 430 -4.71 -14.62 16.65
N THR A 431 -3.67 -14.96 15.89
CA THR A 431 -3.73 -14.89 14.43
C THR A 431 -3.10 -16.11 13.78
N LYS A 432 -3.60 -16.48 12.60
CA LYS A 432 -3.09 -17.63 11.87
C LYS A 432 -1.63 -17.34 11.48
N LYS A 433 -0.71 -17.74 12.35
CA LYS A 433 0.16 -18.89 12.12
C LYS A 433 0.88 -18.72 10.75
N ARG A 434 2.13 -18.21 10.67
CA ARG A 434 2.94 -18.13 9.42
C ARG A 434 4.40 -18.61 9.60
N VAL A 435 4.85 -19.50 8.72
CA VAL A 435 6.22 -20.02 8.59
C VAL A 435 7.09 -18.96 7.90
N ALA A 436 7.65 -18.02 8.66
CA ALA A 436 8.85 -17.23 8.34
C ALA A 436 8.82 -15.87 9.03
N ASP A 437 9.05 -15.85 10.34
CA ASP A 437 10.00 -14.86 10.85
C ASP A 437 11.36 -15.42 10.47
N LEU A 438 12.12 -14.85 9.54
CA LEU A 438 13.55 -15.12 9.39
C LEU A 438 14.24 -13.79 9.64
N GLN A 439 14.97 -13.70 10.74
CA GLN A 439 15.79 -12.54 11.06
C GLN A 439 17.19 -12.84 10.56
N ALA A 440 17.68 -12.05 9.61
CA ALA A 440 19.12 -11.84 9.47
C ALA A 440 19.51 -10.77 10.49
N SER A 441 20.58 -10.99 11.26
CA SER A 441 21.07 -10.01 12.23
C SER A 441 22.59 -10.02 12.21
N VAL A 442 23.20 -8.84 12.13
CA VAL A 442 24.63 -8.65 12.40
C VAL A 442 24.80 -7.86 13.68
N SER A 443 25.71 -8.32 14.53
CA SER A 443 26.11 -7.63 15.73
C SER A 443 26.93 -6.39 15.38
N THR A 444 26.36 -5.20 15.55
CA THR A 444 27.12 -4.02 16.02
C THR A 444 26.50 -3.49 17.31
N LEU A 445 27.28 -3.57 18.38
CA LEU A 445 26.98 -3.12 19.74
C LEU A 445 26.66 -1.62 19.82
N ARG A 446 25.65 -1.23 20.61
CA ARG A 446 25.78 -0.15 21.62
C ARG A 446 24.98 -0.47 22.89
N LEU A 447 25.59 -0.10 24.02
CA LEU A 447 25.32 -0.49 25.41
C LEU A 447 24.13 0.21 26.09
N ASP A 448 23.48 -0.57 26.95
CA ASP A 448 22.77 -0.30 28.22
C ASP A 448 22.16 1.08 28.54
N SER A 449 20.91 1.05 29.00
CA SER A 449 20.62 1.52 30.36
C SER A 449 19.44 0.77 30.99
N ASP A 450 19.55 0.70 32.31
CA ASP A 450 18.95 -0.20 33.28
C ASP A 450 17.56 0.23 33.79
N GLN A 451 16.87 -0.73 34.42
CA GLN A 451 15.80 -0.60 35.43
C GLN A 451 14.39 -0.11 35.03
N LEU A 452 13.38 -0.97 35.25
CA LEU A 452 12.52 -0.89 36.44
C LEU A 452 11.60 -2.11 36.60
N SER A 453 11.27 -2.34 37.87
CA SER A 453 10.80 -3.55 38.52
C SER A 453 9.29 -3.79 38.50
N GLN A 454 8.93 -5.08 38.47
CA GLN A 454 7.86 -5.76 39.23
C GLN A 454 6.56 -5.01 39.55
N ALA A 455 5.45 -5.45 38.96
CA ALA A 455 4.13 -5.42 39.58
C ALA A 455 3.43 -6.78 39.39
N ARG A 456 3.12 -7.45 40.51
CA ARG A 456 2.33 -8.69 40.55
C ARG A 456 0.84 -8.35 40.39
N TYR A 457 0.12 -9.11 39.56
CA TYR A 457 -1.33 -9.04 39.48
C TYR A 457 -1.97 -10.27 40.13
N ILE A 458 -2.98 -10.04 40.98
CA ILE A 458 -3.80 -11.03 41.67
C ILE A 458 -5.07 -11.23 40.82
N PRO A 459 -5.49 -12.46 40.50
CA PRO A 459 -6.74 -12.67 39.78
C PRO A 459 -7.93 -12.52 40.73
N VAL A 460 -8.83 -11.58 40.44
CA VAL A 460 -10.16 -11.48 41.06
C VAL A 460 -11.14 -12.25 40.17
N SER A 461 -11.79 -13.25 40.76
CA SER A 461 -12.91 -13.98 40.14
C SER A 461 -14.15 -13.08 40.07
N VAL A 462 -14.76 -12.96 38.89
CA VAL A 462 -16.06 -12.28 38.74
C VAL A 462 -17.16 -13.34 38.62
N GLN A 463 -18.05 -13.35 39.62
CA GLN A 463 -19.32 -14.08 39.61
C GLN A 463 -20.27 -13.46 38.58
N SER A 464 -20.99 -14.33 37.86
CA SER A 464 -22.13 -13.94 37.04
C SER A 464 -23.31 -13.56 37.93
N SER A 465 -23.94 -12.41 37.66
CA SER A 465 -25.39 -12.29 37.62
C SER A 465 -25.85 -10.88 37.17
N GLN A 466 -26.95 -10.90 36.42
CA GLN A 466 -28.04 -9.91 36.39
C GLN A 466 -28.10 -8.84 35.27
N VAL A 467 -29.17 -9.04 34.46
CA VAL A 467 -30.21 -8.08 34.04
C VAL A 467 -29.90 -7.15 32.86
N LEU A 468 -30.52 -7.47 31.71
CA LEU A 468 -30.63 -6.62 30.53
C LEU A 468 -31.52 -5.39 30.80
N PRO A 469 -31.07 -4.16 30.49
CA PRO A 469 -31.91 -2.97 30.49
C PRO A 469 -32.80 -2.88 29.21
N PRO A 470 -33.87 -2.06 29.22
CA PRO A 470 -34.91 -2.08 28.20
C PRO A 470 -34.46 -1.50 26.84
N ARG A 471 -35.09 -2.01 25.76
CA ARG A 471 -34.87 -1.60 24.36
C ARG A 471 -35.09 -0.10 24.15
N PRO A 472 -34.13 0.64 23.56
CA PRO A 472 -34.42 1.91 22.92
C PRO A 472 -35.29 1.67 21.67
N SER A 473 -36.41 2.35 21.60
CA SER A 473 -37.36 2.34 20.49
C SER A 473 -36.85 3.17 19.29
N GLN A 474 -36.97 2.59 18.09
CA GLN A 474 -37.21 3.23 16.77
C GLN A 474 -36.13 3.78 15.81
N PRO A 475 -34.79 3.70 15.99
CA PRO A 475 -33.86 4.11 14.91
C PRO A 475 -33.75 3.12 13.71
N ARG A 476 -34.28 1.89 13.83
CA ARG A 476 -33.96 0.78 12.91
C ARG A 476 -34.59 0.87 11.51
N ALA A 477 -35.88 1.17 11.43
CA ALA A 477 -36.60 1.23 10.14
C ALA A 477 -36.22 2.49 9.33
N ALA A 478 -35.81 3.55 10.03
CA ALA A 478 -35.39 4.80 9.43
C ALA A 478 -34.05 4.64 8.69
N THR A 479 -33.07 3.92 9.27
CA THR A 479 -31.80 3.62 8.59
C THR A 479 -32.00 2.80 7.32
N ASP A 480 -32.78 1.72 7.35
CA ASP A 480 -33.05 0.90 6.15
C ASP A 480 -33.70 1.72 5.03
N THR A 481 -34.64 2.60 5.41
CA THR A 481 -35.32 3.50 4.48
C THR A 481 -34.36 4.53 3.88
N PHE A 482 -33.48 5.10 4.70
CA PHE A 482 -32.46 6.05 4.27
C PHE A 482 -31.50 5.42 3.25
N MET A 483 -30.93 4.25 3.57
CA MET A 483 -29.95 3.56 2.71
C MET A 483 -30.55 3.14 1.35
N SER A 484 -31.83 2.80 1.33
CA SER A 484 -32.56 2.38 0.12
C SER A 484 -32.99 3.57 -0.73
N SER A 485 -33.36 4.69 -0.11
CA SER A 485 -33.96 5.84 -0.82
C SER A 485 -32.91 6.82 -1.34
N ASN A 486 -31.72 6.83 -0.75
CA ASN A 486 -30.67 7.82 -1.03
C ASN A 486 -29.41 7.16 -1.61
N PRO A 487 -29.47 6.65 -2.86
CA PRO A 487 -28.39 5.85 -3.41
C PRO A 487 -27.12 6.66 -3.68
N THR A 488 -27.25 7.92 -4.09
CA THR A 488 -26.09 8.77 -4.41
C THR A 488 -25.80 9.78 -3.31
N ILE A 489 -24.62 10.39 -3.34
CA ILE A 489 -24.25 11.46 -2.43
C ILE A 489 -25.20 12.65 -2.50
N PHE A 490 -25.65 13.02 -3.70
CA PHE A 490 -26.59 14.13 -3.90
C PHE A 490 -27.94 13.88 -3.23
N HIS A 491 -28.45 12.65 -3.28
CA HIS A 491 -29.68 12.27 -2.58
C HIS A 491 -29.50 12.31 -1.07
N ALA A 492 -28.33 11.89 -0.56
CA ALA A 492 -28.03 11.96 0.87
C ALA A 492 -28.01 13.42 1.37
N VAL A 493 -27.33 14.34 0.67
CA VAL A 493 -27.33 15.77 1.02
C VAL A 493 -28.73 16.37 0.98
N GLU A 494 -29.53 16.05 -0.04
CA GLU A 494 -30.92 16.52 -0.14
C GLU A 494 -31.77 16.01 1.02
N HIS A 495 -31.64 14.73 1.37
CA HIS A 495 -32.35 14.12 2.50
C HIS A 495 -31.99 14.81 3.82
N PHE A 496 -30.70 14.95 4.12
CA PHE A 496 -30.24 15.60 5.34
C PHE A 496 -30.64 17.08 5.39
N SER A 497 -30.55 17.80 4.26
CA SER A 497 -30.99 19.19 4.17
C SER A 497 -32.47 19.35 4.52
N LYS A 498 -33.34 18.52 3.93
CA LYS A 498 -34.79 18.52 4.23
C LYS A 498 -35.06 18.21 5.70
N GLN A 499 -34.39 17.20 6.24
CA GLN A 499 -34.54 16.83 7.63
C GLN A 499 -34.11 17.97 8.57
N LEU A 500 -33.02 18.68 8.27
CA LEU A 500 -32.56 19.85 9.03
C LEU A 500 -33.60 20.97 8.98
N GLU A 501 -34.14 21.28 7.81
CA GLU A 501 -35.18 22.31 7.64
C GLU A 501 -36.46 21.98 8.42
N GLU A 502 -36.89 20.71 8.43
CA GLU A 502 -38.01 20.21 9.23
C GLU A 502 -37.79 20.39 10.75
N HIS A 503 -36.52 20.44 11.19
CA HIS A 503 -36.13 20.68 12.58
C HIS A 503 -35.69 22.13 12.84
N GLY A 504 -36.05 23.06 11.95
CA GLY A 504 -35.88 24.49 12.15
C GLY A 504 -34.46 25.02 11.89
N TYR A 505 -33.59 24.24 11.26
CA TYR A 505 -32.30 24.74 10.79
C TYR A 505 -32.50 25.64 9.57
N LYS A 506 -31.77 26.75 9.52
CA LYS A 506 -31.78 27.68 8.39
C LYS A 506 -30.59 27.41 7.46
N ARG A 507 -30.87 27.23 6.16
CA ARG A 507 -29.81 27.18 5.14
C ARG A 507 -29.10 28.52 5.02
N LEU A 508 -27.77 28.47 5.01
CA LEU A 508 -26.89 29.58 4.73
C LEU A 508 -26.18 29.32 3.39
N SER A 509 -26.22 30.31 2.50
CA SER A 509 -25.45 30.27 1.26
C SER A 509 -23.99 30.60 1.55
N GLU A 510 -23.05 29.82 1.01
CA GLU A 510 -21.63 30.17 1.09
C GLU A 510 -21.30 31.53 0.46
N ARG A 511 -22.17 32.01 -0.44
CA ARG A 511 -22.00 33.27 -1.20
C ARG A 511 -22.48 34.52 -0.47
N ASP A 512 -23.25 34.36 0.61
CA ASP A 512 -23.82 35.49 1.37
C ASP A 512 -22.96 35.79 2.60
N VAL A 513 -23.07 36.99 3.16
CA VAL A 513 -22.43 37.34 4.45
C VAL A 513 -23.22 36.71 5.60
N TRP A 514 -22.55 36.10 6.59
CA TRP A 514 -23.24 35.40 7.70
C TRP A 514 -23.30 36.17 9.01
N THR A 515 -22.46 37.19 9.19
CA THR A 515 -22.31 37.89 10.47
C THR A 515 -23.61 38.50 10.99
N SER A 516 -24.54 38.90 10.11
CA SER A 516 -25.87 39.39 10.48
C SER A 516 -26.91 38.29 10.73
N GLU A 517 -26.66 37.06 10.27
CA GLU A 517 -27.61 35.95 10.27
C GLU A 517 -27.45 35.05 11.49
N LEU A 518 -26.21 34.89 11.98
CA LEU A 518 -25.87 34.01 13.09
C LEU A 518 -26.32 34.61 14.43
N LYS A 519 -27.00 33.79 15.24
CA LYS A 519 -27.52 34.15 16.56
C LYS A 519 -27.24 33.03 17.55
N ARG A 520 -27.02 33.39 18.81
CA ARG A 520 -26.99 32.43 19.93
C ARG A 520 -28.36 31.74 20.03
N GLY A 521 -28.36 30.42 20.21
CA GLY A 521 -29.55 29.58 20.11
C GLY A 521 -30.03 29.32 18.68
N GLY A 522 -29.32 29.81 17.65
CA GLY A 522 -29.67 29.61 16.24
C GLY A 522 -29.15 28.28 15.70
N LYS A 523 -29.87 27.72 14.73
CA LYS A 523 -29.55 26.45 14.05
C LYS A 523 -29.41 26.69 12.55
N TYR A 524 -28.30 26.23 11.97
CA TYR A 524 -27.91 26.57 10.61
C TYR A 524 -27.24 25.41 9.89
N TYR A 525 -27.29 25.42 8.57
CA TYR A 525 -26.46 24.53 7.77
C TYR A 525 -26.06 25.19 6.46
N THR A 526 -24.98 24.70 5.85
CA THR A 526 -24.52 25.11 4.52
C THR A 526 -24.18 23.87 3.70
N THR A 527 -24.24 24.01 2.38
CA THR A 527 -23.93 22.94 1.43
C THR A 527 -22.88 23.44 0.45
N ARG A 528 -21.89 22.59 0.14
CA ARG A 528 -20.92 22.84 -0.93
C ARG A 528 -21.07 21.80 -2.01
N ASN A 529 -21.07 22.23 -3.27
CA ASN A 529 -21.33 21.38 -4.45
C ASN A 529 -22.69 20.67 -4.48
N GLY A 530 -23.50 20.72 -3.40
CA GLY A 530 -24.62 19.80 -3.23
C GLY A 530 -24.18 18.36 -2.90
N SER A 531 -22.90 18.15 -2.60
CA SER A 531 -22.34 16.85 -2.23
C SER A 531 -21.62 16.84 -0.89
N ALA A 532 -21.40 18.00 -0.28
CA ALA A 532 -20.95 18.13 1.11
C ALA A 532 -21.87 19.07 1.89
N LEU A 533 -21.98 18.83 3.20
CA LEU A 533 -22.88 19.55 4.11
C LEU A 533 -22.21 19.77 5.47
N ILE A 534 -22.38 20.96 6.05
CA ILE A 534 -22.05 21.21 7.46
C ILE A 534 -23.29 21.80 8.13
N ALA A 535 -23.76 21.16 9.19
CA ALA A 535 -24.85 21.62 10.05
C ALA A 535 -24.31 21.98 11.43
N PHE A 536 -24.83 23.04 12.04
CA PHE A 536 -24.42 23.45 13.37
C PHE A 536 -25.52 24.18 14.14
N ALA A 537 -25.53 23.98 15.45
CA ALA A 537 -26.37 24.68 16.41
C ALA A 537 -25.48 25.50 17.35
N VAL A 538 -25.75 26.81 17.43
CA VAL A 538 -25.00 27.72 18.30
C VAL A 538 -25.64 27.72 19.68
N GLY A 539 -24.90 27.34 20.71
CA GLY A 539 -25.36 27.37 22.09
C GLY A 539 -25.86 28.76 22.52
N LYS A 540 -26.91 28.79 23.36
CA LYS A 540 -27.50 30.04 23.84
C LYS A 540 -26.53 30.89 24.69
N ASP A 541 -25.56 30.23 25.33
CA ASP A 541 -24.57 30.81 26.22
C ASP A 541 -23.18 30.91 25.57
N TYR A 542 -23.08 30.63 24.25
CA TYR A 542 -21.82 30.68 23.50
C TYR A 542 -21.12 32.04 23.61
N LYS A 543 -19.84 32.03 24.00
CA LYS A 543 -18.97 33.20 24.05
C LYS A 543 -17.86 33.06 23.02
N SER A 544 -17.36 34.19 22.53
CA SER A 544 -16.24 34.22 21.60
C SER A 544 -15.03 33.51 22.25
N GLY A 545 -14.43 32.56 21.53
CA GLY A 545 -13.33 31.74 22.04
C GLY A 545 -13.77 30.41 22.66
N ASN A 546 -15.07 30.19 22.88
CA ASN A 546 -15.58 28.87 23.27
C ASN A 546 -15.42 27.86 22.13
N GLY A 547 -15.40 26.59 22.50
CA GLY A 547 -15.21 25.48 21.59
C GLY A 547 -16.37 25.13 20.68
N ILE A 548 -16.07 24.25 19.72
CA ILE A 548 -17.01 23.57 18.86
C ILE A 548 -16.84 22.06 19.09
N GLY A 549 -17.92 21.38 19.46
CA GLY A 549 -18.00 19.93 19.46
C GLY A 549 -18.42 19.45 18.08
N ILE A 550 -17.53 18.75 17.38
CA ILE A 550 -17.73 18.35 15.97
C ILE A 550 -17.80 16.83 15.88
N VAL A 551 -18.79 16.31 15.17
CA VAL A 551 -18.80 14.93 14.67
C VAL A 551 -18.78 15.01 13.14
N ALA A 552 -17.80 14.43 12.47
CA ALA A 552 -17.74 14.51 11.02
C ALA A 552 -17.31 13.21 10.37
N GLY A 553 -17.91 12.88 9.24
CA GLY A 553 -17.58 11.73 8.40
C GLY A 553 -17.70 12.09 6.92
N HIS A 554 -17.81 11.07 6.07
CA HIS A 554 -18.00 11.26 4.63
C HIS A 554 -19.27 10.54 4.12
N ILE A 555 -19.85 11.07 3.05
CA ILE A 555 -21.14 10.60 2.51
C ILE A 555 -21.04 10.11 1.06
N ASP A 556 -19.86 10.20 0.46
CA ASP A 556 -19.50 9.43 -0.73
C ASP A 556 -19.36 7.94 -0.38
N ALA A 557 -19.43 7.11 -1.40
CA ALA A 557 -19.26 5.67 -1.29
C ALA A 557 -18.77 5.13 -2.64
N LEU A 558 -18.09 3.98 -2.64
CA LEU A 558 -17.71 3.28 -3.87
C LEU A 558 -18.90 3.12 -4.82
N THR A 559 -18.72 3.56 -6.07
CA THR A 559 -19.77 3.56 -7.08
C THR A 559 -19.20 3.46 -8.50
N ALA A 560 -20.04 3.23 -9.51
CA ALA A 560 -19.60 3.26 -10.92
C ALA A 560 -20.20 4.49 -11.62
N LYS A 561 -19.38 5.52 -11.86
CA LYS A 561 -19.82 6.78 -12.47
C LYS A 561 -19.92 6.65 -13.98
N LEU A 562 -20.92 7.28 -14.59
CA LEU A 562 -21.02 7.35 -16.05
C LEU A 562 -19.86 8.17 -16.60
N LYS A 563 -19.24 7.70 -17.69
CA LYS A 563 -18.24 8.49 -18.42
C LYS A 563 -18.91 9.73 -19.04
N PRO A 564 -18.15 10.81 -19.31
CA PRO A 564 -18.68 11.99 -19.99
C PRO A 564 -19.38 11.68 -21.32
N ILE A 565 -18.86 10.67 -22.04
CA ILE A 565 -19.48 10.08 -23.23
C ILE A 565 -19.63 8.58 -22.96
N PRO A 566 -20.77 8.12 -22.43
CA PRO A 566 -20.98 6.73 -22.05
C PRO A 566 -21.60 5.91 -23.18
N THR A 567 -21.84 6.52 -24.35
CA THR A 567 -22.36 5.83 -25.53
C THR A 567 -21.32 4.87 -26.09
N LEU A 568 -21.70 3.58 -26.18
CA LEU A 568 -20.88 2.54 -26.79
C LEU A 568 -21.59 1.95 -28.03
N PRO A 569 -20.83 1.44 -29.02
CA PRO A 569 -21.40 0.70 -30.12
C PRO A 569 -22.19 -0.52 -29.63
N ASN A 570 -23.24 -0.89 -30.38
CA ASN A 570 -23.88 -2.19 -30.20
C ASN A 570 -22.83 -3.30 -30.45
N LYS A 571 -22.72 -4.26 -29.53
CA LYS A 571 -21.86 -5.44 -29.67
C LYS A 571 -22.68 -6.71 -29.56
N ALA A 572 -22.74 -7.47 -30.65
CA ALA A 572 -23.42 -8.76 -30.71
C ALA A 572 -24.87 -8.72 -30.18
N GLY A 573 -25.62 -7.67 -30.52
CA GLY A 573 -27.01 -7.51 -30.10
C GLY A 573 -27.19 -6.82 -28.74
N PHE A 574 -26.11 -6.47 -28.02
CA PHE A 574 -26.18 -5.86 -26.70
C PHE A 574 -25.83 -4.37 -26.73
N ARG A 575 -26.67 -3.57 -26.05
CA ARG A 575 -26.39 -2.17 -25.73
C ARG A 575 -25.64 -2.11 -24.41
N GLN A 576 -24.48 -1.47 -24.43
CA GLN A 576 -23.60 -1.31 -23.27
C GLN A 576 -23.52 0.15 -22.84
N LEU A 577 -23.05 0.39 -21.62
CA LEU A 577 -22.88 1.71 -21.04
C LEU A 577 -21.43 1.93 -20.58
N GLY A 578 -20.79 3.01 -21.05
CA GLY A 578 -19.46 3.40 -20.61
C GLY A 578 -19.47 3.96 -19.20
N VAL A 579 -18.83 3.27 -18.26
CA VAL A 579 -18.70 3.68 -16.85
C VAL A 579 -17.23 3.65 -16.42
N ALA A 580 -16.92 4.36 -15.34
CA ALA A 580 -15.62 4.31 -14.68
C ALA A 580 -15.82 3.98 -13.18
N PRO A 581 -14.95 3.16 -12.58
CA PRO A 581 -14.99 2.93 -11.13
C PRO A 581 -14.65 4.24 -10.41
N TYR A 582 -15.41 4.56 -9.37
CA TYR A 582 -15.04 5.56 -8.38
C TYR A 582 -14.42 4.84 -7.18
N ALA A 583 -13.19 5.21 -6.84
CA ALA A 583 -12.34 4.50 -5.90
C ALA A 583 -12.20 3.00 -6.26
N GLY A 584 -12.28 2.09 -5.30
CA GLY A 584 -12.14 0.64 -5.48
C GLY A 584 -13.39 -0.09 -6.00
N ALA A 585 -14.34 0.61 -6.61
CA ALA A 585 -15.55 0.02 -7.19
C ALA A 585 -15.24 -0.88 -8.40
N LEU A 586 -16.26 -1.53 -8.96
CA LEU A 586 -16.12 -2.55 -10.02
C LEU A 586 -15.12 -3.65 -9.60
N ASN A 587 -15.22 -4.10 -8.35
CA ASN A 587 -14.52 -5.26 -7.82
C ASN A 587 -15.38 -6.53 -7.95
N SER A 588 -14.90 -7.65 -7.40
CA SER A 588 -15.58 -8.95 -7.52
C SER A 588 -17.03 -8.98 -7.00
N THR A 589 -17.42 -8.06 -6.11
CA THR A 589 -18.77 -8.02 -5.54
C THR A 589 -19.82 -7.38 -6.45
N TRP A 590 -19.38 -6.67 -7.51
CA TRP A 590 -20.22 -5.95 -8.47
C TRP A 590 -20.74 -6.81 -9.62
N TRP A 591 -20.17 -8.00 -9.81
CA TRP A 591 -20.65 -8.96 -10.79
C TRP A 591 -22.05 -9.46 -10.47
N ASP A 592 -22.87 -9.64 -11.50
CA ASP A 592 -24.21 -10.23 -11.43
C ASP A 592 -25.16 -9.52 -10.44
N ARG A 593 -24.93 -8.22 -10.23
CA ARG A 593 -25.80 -7.33 -9.47
C ARG A 593 -26.82 -6.64 -10.36
N ASP A 594 -28.01 -6.45 -9.80
CA ASP A 594 -29.08 -5.67 -10.42
C ASP A 594 -28.79 -4.19 -10.15
N LEU A 595 -28.24 -3.49 -11.13
CA LEU A 595 -27.78 -2.11 -10.99
C LEU A 595 -28.83 -1.14 -11.51
N SER A 596 -29.23 -0.20 -10.67
CA SER A 596 -30.00 0.97 -11.08
C SER A 596 -29.11 2.20 -11.20
N LEU A 597 -29.70 3.34 -11.56
CA LEU A 597 -29.02 4.58 -11.90
C LEU A 597 -29.64 5.74 -11.14
N GLY A 598 -28.80 6.62 -10.59
CA GLY A 598 -29.25 7.87 -10.01
C GLY A 598 -28.16 8.92 -10.03
N GLY A 599 -28.51 10.14 -9.64
CA GLY A 599 -27.57 11.25 -9.50
C GLY A 599 -28.23 12.59 -9.76
N ARG A 600 -27.45 13.56 -10.23
CA ARG A 600 -27.93 14.90 -10.54
C ARG A 600 -27.92 15.19 -12.04
N VAL A 601 -28.87 15.99 -12.48
CA VAL A 601 -28.97 16.53 -13.83
C VAL A 601 -29.01 18.05 -13.74
N LEU A 602 -28.14 18.72 -14.47
CA LEU A 602 -28.12 20.17 -14.62
C LEU A 602 -29.02 20.56 -15.78
N VAL A 603 -30.06 21.34 -15.49
CA VAL A 603 -31.08 21.72 -16.46
C VAL A 603 -31.18 23.24 -16.52
N ARG A 604 -31.17 23.80 -17.73
CA ARG A 604 -31.45 25.22 -17.97
C ARG A 604 -32.96 25.42 -18.01
N ASP A 605 -33.51 26.18 -17.07
CA ASP A 605 -34.93 26.53 -17.09
C ASP A 605 -35.20 27.51 -18.26
N PRO A 606 -36.08 27.15 -19.21
CA PRO A 606 -36.38 28.00 -20.37
C PRO A 606 -37.06 29.33 -20.00
N ASN A 607 -37.70 29.42 -18.83
CA ASN A 607 -38.40 30.64 -18.40
C ASN A 607 -37.48 31.64 -17.71
N THR A 608 -36.48 31.16 -16.96
CA THR A 608 -35.59 32.01 -16.16
C THR A 608 -34.16 32.08 -16.70
N ASP A 609 -33.80 31.24 -17.66
CA ASP A 609 -32.45 31.03 -18.20
C ASP A 609 -31.39 30.65 -17.13
N LYS A 610 -31.85 30.24 -15.94
CA LYS A 610 -30.98 29.77 -14.86
C LYS A 610 -30.71 28.29 -15.01
N VAL A 611 -29.50 27.87 -14.62
CA VAL A 611 -29.17 26.45 -14.49
C VAL A 611 -29.55 25.99 -13.10
N GLU A 612 -30.40 24.97 -13.05
CA GLU A 612 -30.90 24.33 -11.85
C GLU A 612 -30.42 22.88 -11.77
N THR A 613 -30.39 22.33 -10.56
CA THR A 613 -30.08 20.92 -10.34
C THR A 613 -31.38 20.16 -10.08
N LYS A 614 -31.59 19.06 -10.81
CA LYS A 614 -32.66 18.08 -10.54
C LYS A 614 -32.02 16.74 -10.17
N LEU A 615 -32.57 16.05 -9.16
CA LEU A 615 -32.14 14.70 -8.81
C LEU A 615 -33.01 13.67 -9.52
N VAL A 616 -32.36 12.62 -10.03
CA VAL A 616 -33.03 11.48 -10.66
C VAL A 616 -32.59 10.20 -9.97
N LYS A 617 -33.55 9.29 -9.79
CA LYS A 617 -33.31 7.92 -9.37
C LYS A 617 -34.29 7.04 -10.14
N LEU A 618 -33.79 6.03 -10.83
CA LEU A 618 -34.67 5.04 -11.46
C LEU A 618 -35.03 3.96 -10.43
N ASP A 619 -36.30 3.58 -10.38
CA ASP A 619 -36.80 2.62 -9.38
C ASP A 619 -36.71 1.14 -9.84
N TRP A 620 -36.07 0.89 -10.99
CA TRP A 620 -35.81 -0.47 -11.48
C TRP A 620 -34.35 -0.61 -11.93
N PRO A 621 -33.78 -1.84 -11.92
CA PRO A 621 -32.44 -2.06 -12.43
C PRO A 621 -32.41 -1.88 -13.95
N ILE A 622 -31.50 -1.03 -14.42
CA ILE A 622 -31.30 -0.72 -15.84
C ILE A 622 -30.02 -1.32 -16.39
N ALA A 623 -29.13 -1.81 -15.53
CA ALA A 623 -27.82 -2.30 -15.90
C ALA A 623 -27.46 -3.58 -15.13
N ARG A 624 -26.64 -4.42 -15.76
CA ARG A 624 -26.02 -5.59 -15.12
C ARG A 624 -24.63 -5.84 -15.69
N ILE A 625 -23.71 -6.27 -14.85
CA ILE A 625 -22.37 -6.71 -15.25
C ILE A 625 -22.33 -8.25 -15.16
N PRO A 626 -22.58 -8.99 -16.25
CA PRO A 626 -22.71 -10.44 -16.20
C PRO A 626 -21.35 -11.15 -16.12
N THR A 627 -21.21 -12.15 -15.26
CA THR A 627 -20.01 -13.01 -15.29
C THR A 627 -19.95 -13.84 -16.57
N LEU A 628 -18.73 -14.19 -16.98
CA LEU A 628 -18.54 -15.26 -17.96
C LEU A 628 -18.77 -16.61 -17.29
N ALA A 629 -19.53 -17.50 -17.93
CA ALA A 629 -19.82 -18.82 -17.36
C ALA A 629 -18.52 -19.62 -17.14
N PRO A 630 -18.39 -20.36 -16.01
CA PRO A 630 -17.15 -21.07 -15.68
C PRO A 630 -16.77 -22.17 -16.68
N HIS A 631 -17.73 -22.65 -17.46
CA HIS A 631 -17.53 -23.63 -18.53
C HIS A 631 -16.52 -23.18 -19.61
N PHE A 632 -16.30 -21.87 -19.75
CA PHE A 632 -15.32 -21.33 -20.69
C PHE A 632 -13.86 -21.47 -20.22
N GLY A 633 -13.61 -21.93 -19.00
CA GLY A 633 -12.26 -22.23 -18.48
C GLY A 633 -11.50 -20.97 -18.06
N ALA A 634 -10.21 -20.89 -18.41
CA ALA A 634 -9.33 -19.80 -17.97
C ALA A 634 -9.88 -18.37 -18.21
N PRO A 635 -10.55 -18.04 -19.33
CA PRO A 635 -11.15 -16.71 -19.55
C PRO A 635 -12.22 -16.30 -18.54
N SER A 636 -12.84 -17.24 -17.81
CA SER A 636 -13.82 -16.94 -16.76
C SER A 636 -13.16 -16.73 -15.39
N GLN A 637 -11.82 -16.75 -15.32
CA GLN A 637 -11.05 -16.56 -14.10
C GLN A 637 -10.39 -15.19 -14.16
N GLY A 638 -10.54 -14.39 -13.11
CA GLY A 638 -9.95 -13.06 -13.03
C GLY A 638 -8.41 -13.08 -12.88
N PRO A 639 -7.76 -11.91 -12.79
CA PRO A 639 -8.38 -10.58 -12.73
C PRO A 639 -9.07 -10.18 -14.04
N PHE A 640 -10.18 -9.45 -13.91
CA PHE A 640 -10.92 -8.95 -15.07
C PHE A 640 -10.59 -7.48 -15.32
N ASN A 641 -10.39 -7.13 -16.58
CA ASN A 641 -10.17 -5.76 -16.98
C ASN A 641 -11.48 -4.96 -16.85
N GLN A 642 -11.46 -3.91 -16.02
CA GLN A 642 -12.66 -3.11 -15.72
C GLN A 642 -13.23 -2.36 -16.94
N GLU A 643 -12.39 -2.00 -17.91
CA GLU A 643 -12.79 -1.26 -19.11
C GLU A 643 -13.45 -2.15 -20.17
N THR A 644 -13.02 -3.40 -20.29
CA THR A 644 -13.39 -4.28 -21.41
C THR A 644 -14.27 -5.44 -20.99
N GLN A 645 -14.16 -5.92 -19.74
CA GLN A 645 -14.87 -7.10 -19.23
C GLN A 645 -15.95 -6.74 -18.22
N MET A 646 -15.84 -5.60 -17.51
CA MET A 646 -16.84 -5.16 -16.51
C MET A 646 -17.80 -4.07 -17.04
N VAL A 647 -18.06 -4.08 -18.35
CA VAL A 647 -18.93 -3.08 -18.99
C VAL A 647 -20.40 -3.43 -18.77
N PRO A 648 -21.20 -2.59 -18.12
CA PRO A 648 -22.61 -2.86 -17.88
C PRO A 648 -23.42 -2.99 -19.17
N ILE A 649 -24.28 -4.01 -19.23
CA ILE A 649 -25.28 -4.20 -20.28
C ILE A 649 -26.57 -3.51 -19.85
N ILE A 650 -27.14 -2.69 -20.73
CA ILE A 650 -28.35 -1.88 -20.47
C ILE A 650 -29.53 -2.19 -21.39
N GLY A 651 -29.37 -3.13 -22.32
CA GLY A 651 -30.46 -3.55 -23.21
C GLY A 651 -30.01 -4.40 -24.39
N VAL A 652 -30.98 -4.77 -25.22
CA VAL A 652 -30.82 -5.59 -26.42
C VAL A 652 -31.29 -4.82 -27.65
N ASP A 653 -30.59 -5.01 -28.76
CA ASP A 653 -30.92 -4.49 -30.08
C ASP A 653 -30.34 -5.42 -31.16
N ASN A 654 -31.21 -6.20 -31.81
CA ASN A 654 -30.87 -7.17 -32.86
C ASN A 654 -31.33 -6.70 -34.25
N SER A 655 -31.41 -5.37 -34.46
CA SER A 655 -31.85 -4.79 -35.75
C SER A 655 -30.94 -5.20 -36.92
N ASP A 656 -29.68 -5.52 -36.66
CA ASP A 656 -28.72 -6.09 -37.61
C ASP A 656 -29.11 -7.47 -38.14
N ILE A 657 -29.88 -8.25 -37.37
CA ILE A 657 -30.38 -9.58 -37.76
C ILE A 657 -31.73 -9.50 -38.47
N PHE A 658 -32.67 -8.73 -37.93
CA PHE A 658 -34.06 -8.74 -38.42
C PHE A 658 -34.27 -7.89 -39.69
N GLY A 659 -33.22 -7.28 -40.23
CA GLY A 659 -33.31 -6.51 -41.46
C GLY A 659 -34.23 -5.28 -41.33
N GLU A 660 -34.52 -4.86 -40.10
CA GLU A 660 -35.04 -3.53 -39.81
C GLU A 660 -33.88 -2.55 -40.02
N SER A 661 -33.48 -2.36 -41.28
CA SER A 661 -32.77 -1.16 -41.68
C SER A 661 -33.67 -0.02 -41.24
N ASN A 662 -33.25 0.69 -40.18
CA ASN A 662 -33.91 1.89 -39.71
C ASN A 662 -34.36 2.69 -40.95
N ALA A 663 -35.68 2.82 -41.16
CA ALA A 663 -36.16 4.12 -41.60
C ALA A 663 -35.43 5.09 -40.67
N GLU A 664 -34.58 5.97 -41.19
CA GLU A 664 -33.83 6.93 -40.41
C GLU A 664 -34.78 7.61 -39.43
N THR A 665 -34.97 7.06 -38.24
CA THR A 665 -35.64 7.73 -37.13
C THR A 665 -34.58 8.70 -36.70
N ARG A 666 -34.52 9.80 -37.44
CA ARG A 666 -33.71 10.96 -37.15
C ARG A 666 -33.96 11.25 -35.68
N SER A 667 -32.91 11.13 -34.87
CA SER A 667 -33.01 11.39 -33.44
C SER A 667 -33.67 12.75 -33.25
N ASP A 668 -34.69 12.80 -32.39
CA ASP A 668 -35.34 14.04 -31.96
C ASP A 668 -34.43 14.86 -31.03
N ILE A 669 -33.28 14.32 -30.64
CA ILE A 669 -32.22 15.01 -29.90
C ILE A 669 -31.31 15.76 -30.89
N PRO A 670 -31.22 17.10 -30.81
CA PRO A 670 -30.37 17.86 -31.72
C PRO A 670 -28.88 17.52 -31.58
N SER A 671 -28.20 17.30 -32.71
CA SER A 671 -26.75 17.08 -32.75
C SER A 671 -25.98 18.26 -32.15
N GLY A 672 -24.83 17.98 -31.52
CA GLY A 672 -23.98 19.00 -30.89
C GLY A 672 -24.41 19.41 -29.48
N THR A 673 -25.50 18.83 -28.95
CA THR A 673 -25.91 18.98 -27.55
C THR A 673 -25.24 17.94 -26.65
N PHE A 674 -25.23 18.19 -25.33
CA PHE A 674 -24.80 17.19 -24.35
C PHE A 674 -25.65 15.92 -24.44
N ALA A 675 -26.97 16.05 -24.55
CA ALA A 675 -27.88 14.92 -24.68
C ALA A 675 -27.52 13.98 -25.86
N ALA A 676 -27.01 14.53 -26.97
CA ALA A 676 -26.61 13.74 -28.14
C ALA A 676 -25.34 12.89 -27.92
N THR A 677 -24.55 13.14 -26.86
CA THR A 677 -23.38 12.30 -26.53
C THR A 677 -23.73 11.10 -25.65
N GLN A 678 -24.98 11.03 -25.18
CA GLN A 678 -25.49 10.00 -24.28
C GLN A 678 -26.35 8.96 -25.04
N PRO A 679 -26.58 7.76 -24.49
CA PRO A 679 -27.51 6.81 -25.10
C PRO A 679 -28.92 7.39 -25.18
N GLU A 680 -29.49 7.49 -26.39
CA GLU A 680 -30.78 8.16 -26.62
C GLU A 680 -31.92 7.65 -25.73
N LYS A 681 -32.04 6.33 -25.56
CA LYS A 681 -33.04 5.73 -24.67
C LYS A 681 -32.84 6.14 -23.21
N LEU A 682 -31.59 6.27 -22.75
CA LEU A 682 -31.27 6.70 -21.39
C LEU A 682 -31.70 8.15 -21.17
N VAL A 683 -31.39 9.05 -22.13
CA VAL A 683 -31.85 10.44 -22.11
C VAL A 683 -33.37 10.49 -21.99
N LYS A 684 -34.09 9.77 -22.86
CA LYS A 684 -35.56 9.75 -22.86
C LYS A 684 -36.15 9.25 -21.54
N VAL A 685 -35.55 8.23 -20.93
CA VAL A 685 -35.98 7.70 -19.63
C VAL A 685 -35.78 8.74 -18.52
N ILE A 686 -34.60 9.34 -18.43
CA ILE A 686 -34.29 10.36 -17.42
C ILE A 686 -35.15 11.61 -17.62
N SER A 687 -35.30 12.05 -18.86
CA SER A 687 -36.15 13.19 -19.21
C SER A 687 -37.61 12.95 -18.83
N LYS A 688 -38.14 11.75 -19.08
CA LYS A 688 -39.50 11.38 -18.65
C LYS A 688 -39.65 11.45 -17.13
N GLU A 689 -38.68 10.91 -16.38
CA GLU A 689 -38.70 10.93 -14.91
C GLU A 689 -38.66 12.35 -14.34
N LEU A 690 -37.90 13.25 -14.99
CA LEU A 690 -37.73 14.64 -14.55
C LEU A 690 -38.74 15.63 -15.15
N GLY A 691 -39.65 15.16 -16.00
CA GLY A 691 -40.60 15.99 -16.75
C GLY A 691 -39.94 16.98 -17.73
N ILE A 692 -38.78 16.60 -18.30
CA ILE A 692 -38.04 17.40 -19.28
C ILE A 692 -38.52 17.04 -20.68
N THR A 693 -39.07 18.01 -21.42
CA THR A 693 -39.56 17.80 -22.79
C THR A 693 -38.61 18.34 -23.87
N ASP A 694 -37.76 19.32 -23.52
CA ASP A 694 -36.74 19.87 -24.41
C ASP A 694 -35.37 19.32 -24.01
N TYR A 695 -34.81 18.41 -24.81
CA TYR A 695 -33.52 17.79 -24.49
C TYR A 695 -32.34 18.76 -24.56
N THR A 696 -32.47 19.90 -25.25
CA THR A 696 -31.43 20.92 -25.31
C THR A 696 -31.25 21.67 -24.00
N SER A 697 -32.24 21.58 -23.10
CA SER A 697 -32.17 22.15 -21.76
C SER A 697 -31.24 21.37 -20.83
N ILE A 698 -30.88 20.13 -21.16
CA ILE A 698 -29.93 19.33 -20.36
C ILE A 698 -28.52 19.85 -20.63
N VAL A 699 -27.95 20.52 -19.62
CA VAL A 699 -26.61 21.11 -19.69
C VAL A 699 -25.54 20.05 -19.47
N ASN A 700 -25.72 19.22 -18.43
CA ASN A 700 -24.82 18.12 -18.06
C ASN A 700 -25.49 17.22 -17.01
N TRP A 701 -24.86 16.10 -16.65
CA TRP A 701 -25.27 15.29 -15.50
C TRP A 701 -24.07 14.67 -14.77
N GLU A 702 -24.30 14.23 -13.53
CA GLU A 702 -23.41 13.35 -12.78
C GLU A 702 -24.26 12.20 -12.26
N LEU A 703 -24.12 11.06 -12.92
CA LEU A 703 -24.91 9.87 -12.68
C LEU A 703 -23.99 8.69 -12.36
N GLU A 704 -24.50 7.78 -11.54
CA GLU A 704 -23.78 6.62 -11.06
C GLU A 704 -24.70 5.40 -10.99
N LEU A 705 -24.10 4.22 -11.18
CA LEU A 705 -24.76 2.94 -11.01
C LEU A 705 -24.63 2.46 -9.58
N PHE A 706 -25.73 1.94 -9.02
CA PHE A 706 -25.79 1.43 -7.65
C PHE A 706 -26.60 0.14 -7.56
N ASP A 707 -26.31 -0.71 -6.55
CA ASP A 707 -27.13 -1.90 -6.25
C ASP A 707 -28.57 -1.51 -5.89
N SER A 708 -29.51 -1.97 -6.70
CA SER A 708 -30.94 -1.70 -6.54
C SER A 708 -31.60 -2.52 -5.43
N GLN A 709 -30.92 -3.53 -4.89
CA GLN A 709 -31.44 -4.36 -3.81
C GLN A 709 -31.63 -3.53 -2.52
N PRO A 710 -32.87 -3.39 -1.99
CA PRO A 710 -33.13 -2.57 -0.81
C PRO A 710 -32.36 -3.04 0.43
N ALA A 711 -32.05 -2.13 1.34
CA ALA A 711 -31.53 -2.47 2.67
C ALA A 711 -32.56 -3.32 3.43
N GLN A 712 -32.09 -4.29 4.21
CA GLN A 712 -32.98 -5.18 4.96
C GLN A 712 -32.31 -5.78 6.19
N LEU A 713 -33.14 -6.19 7.15
CA LEU A 713 -32.71 -7.02 8.27
C LEU A 713 -32.37 -8.44 7.82
N GLY A 714 -31.33 -9.00 8.44
CA GLY A 714 -30.84 -10.35 8.20
C GLY A 714 -30.40 -11.06 9.47
N GLY A 715 -29.99 -12.32 9.33
CA GLY A 715 -29.73 -13.22 10.46
C GLY A 715 -31.00 -13.90 10.98
N LEU A 716 -30.85 -15.03 11.69
CA LEU A 716 -31.98 -15.81 12.20
C LEU A 716 -32.87 -14.98 13.16
N GLU A 717 -32.24 -14.06 13.89
CA GLU A 717 -32.88 -13.20 14.90
C GLU A 717 -33.04 -11.74 14.43
N LYS A 718 -32.83 -11.47 13.12
CA LYS A 718 -32.85 -10.10 12.57
C LYS A 718 -31.86 -9.17 13.27
N ASP A 719 -30.72 -9.72 13.66
CA ASP A 719 -29.66 -9.05 14.41
C ASP A 719 -28.65 -8.33 13.50
N LEU A 720 -28.78 -8.47 12.18
CA LEU A 720 -27.93 -7.84 11.15
C LEU A 720 -28.74 -6.90 10.25
N ILE A 721 -28.07 -5.90 9.67
CA ILE A 721 -28.55 -5.08 8.54
C ILE A 721 -27.66 -5.38 7.33
N PHE A 722 -28.27 -5.72 6.19
CA PHE A 722 -27.60 -5.89 4.90
C PHE A 722 -27.95 -4.73 3.98
N ALA A 723 -26.96 -3.90 3.63
CA ALA A 723 -27.16 -2.72 2.79
C ALA A 723 -25.91 -2.41 1.96
N GLY A 724 -26.10 -1.73 0.82
CA GLY A 724 -24.98 -1.15 0.08
C GLY A 724 -24.60 0.23 0.63
N ARG A 725 -23.37 0.67 0.37
CA ARG A 725 -22.90 2.05 0.67
C ARG A 725 -22.93 2.41 2.16
N ILE A 726 -22.76 1.42 3.04
CA ILE A 726 -22.72 1.64 4.50
C ILE A 726 -21.58 2.60 4.85
N ASP A 727 -20.45 2.42 4.16
CA ASP A 727 -19.30 3.31 4.17
C ASP A 727 -19.56 4.62 3.40
N ASP A 728 -19.53 5.79 4.03
CA ASP A 728 -19.69 6.07 5.47
C ASP A 728 -21.06 6.73 5.77
N LYS A 729 -22.03 6.49 4.89
CA LYS A 729 -23.42 6.95 5.08
C LYS A 729 -24.01 6.51 6.43
N LEU A 730 -23.53 5.41 7.02
CA LEU A 730 -23.98 4.94 8.32
C LEU A 730 -23.56 5.86 9.47
N CYS A 731 -22.28 6.24 9.59
CA CYS A 731 -21.87 7.15 10.67
C CYS A 731 -22.42 8.55 10.45
N CYS A 732 -22.46 9.04 9.20
CA CYS A 732 -23.08 10.32 8.88
C CYS A 732 -24.58 10.37 9.23
N TYR A 733 -25.33 9.30 8.94
CA TYR A 733 -26.72 9.17 9.40
C TYR A 733 -26.81 9.25 10.92
N ALA A 734 -25.98 8.49 11.65
CA ALA A 734 -26.00 8.51 13.10
C ALA A 734 -25.60 9.87 13.72
N ALA A 735 -24.63 10.56 13.12
CA ALA A 735 -24.18 11.88 13.56
C ALA A 735 -25.27 12.95 13.37
N GLN A 736 -25.96 12.94 12.24
CA GLN A 736 -27.11 13.79 11.96
C GLN A 736 -28.24 13.59 12.98
N GLU A 737 -28.68 12.34 13.17
CA GLU A 737 -29.74 12.02 14.14
C GLU A 737 -29.34 12.41 15.57
N ALA A 738 -28.05 12.25 15.92
CA ALA A 738 -27.53 12.70 17.21
C ALA A 738 -27.59 14.22 17.39
N LEU A 739 -27.25 15.00 16.35
CA LEU A 739 -27.34 16.46 16.38
C LEU A 739 -28.79 16.91 16.56
N LEU A 740 -29.73 16.29 15.84
CA LEU A 740 -31.16 16.58 15.95
C LEU A 740 -31.74 16.19 17.32
N ALA A 741 -31.26 15.07 17.89
CA ALA A 741 -31.75 14.57 19.17
C ALA A 741 -31.14 15.29 20.39
N SER A 742 -29.99 15.96 20.24
CA SER A 742 -29.31 16.68 21.32
C SER A 742 -30.13 17.92 21.73
N PRO A 743 -30.55 18.05 23.01
CA PRO A 743 -31.33 19.21 23.46
C PRO A 743 -30.54 20.51 23.42
N ASP A 744 -31.22 21.62 23.13
CA ASP A 744 -30.60 22.96 23.05
C ASP A 744 -30.01 23.42 24.40
N GLU A 745 -30.51 22.89 25.52
CA GLU A 745 -30.04 23.19 26.86
C GLU A 745 -28.77 22.44 27.27
N SER A 746 -28.42 21.36 26.56
CA SER A 746 -27.21 20.58 26.87
C SER A 746 -25.99 21.21 26.24
N SER A 747 -24.87 21.29 26.95
CA SER A 747 -23.66 22.01 26.54
C SER A 747 -23.97 23.39 25.90
N PRO A 748 -24.64 24.31 26.62
CA PRO A 748 -25.16 25.55 26.04
C PRO A 748 -24.07 26.59 25.70
N GLY A 749 -22.83 26.36 26.13
CA GLY A 749 -21.70 27.25 25.88
C GLY A 749 -20.92 26.94 24.60
N ILE A 750 -21.16 25.82 23.92
CA ILE A 750 -20.42 25.42 22.71
C ILE A 750 -21.27 25.55 21.45
N VAL A 751 -20.64 25.41 20.29
CA VAL A 751 -21.33 25.09 19.03
C VAL A 751 -21.32 23.58 18.84
N LYS A 752 -22.46 22.99 18.54
CA LYS A 752 -22.59 21.57 18.15
C LYS A 752 -22.60 21.49 16.64
N MET A 753 -21.75 20.68 16.04
CA MET A 753 -21.58 20.65 14.59
C MET A 753 -21.50 19.22 14.05
N VAL A 754 -22.14 18.99 12.91
CA VAL A 754 -21.95 17.81 12.07
C VAL A 754 -21.34 18.22 10.73
N GLY A 755 -20.27 17.54 10.32
CA GLY A 755 -19.65 17.69 9.00
C GLY A 755 -19.82 16.42 8.16
N MET A 756 -20.22 16.59 6.90
CA MET A 756 -20.36 15.50 5.93
C MET A 756 -19.63 15.88 4.67
N PHE A 757 -18.54 15.17 4.37
CA PHE A 757 -17.67 15.46 3.24
C PHE A 757 -17.92 14.51 2.07
N ASP A 758 -17.43 14.91 0.91
CA ASP A 758 -17.37 14.11 -0.32
C ASP A 758 -15.90 13.73 -0.58
N ASP A 759 -15.67 12.79 -1.49
CA ASP A 759 -14.35 12.44 -2.00
C ASP A 759 -13.35 11.89 -0.98
N GLU A 760 -13.80 11.32 0.15
CA GLU A 760 -12.90 10.64 1.10
C GLU A 760 -12.20 9.46 0.42
N GLU A 761 -12.97 8.66 -0.30
CA GLU A 761 -12.54 7.41 -0.94
C GLU A 761 -11.49 7.61 -2.05
N VAL A 762 -11.27 8.87 -2.43
CA VAL A 762 -10.26 9.32 -3.40
C VAL A 762 -9.25 10.32 -2.79
N GLY A 763 -9.16 10.37 -1.46
CA GLY A 763 -8.13 11.08 -0.70
C GLY A 763 -8.51 12.49 -0.20
N SER A 764 -9.79 12.86 -0.24
CA SER A 764 -10.36 14.11 0.29
C SER A 764 -9.82 15.42 -0.29
N LEU A 765 -9.00 15.37 -1.35
CA LEU A 765 -8.26 16.52 -1.91
C LEU A 765 -9.03 17.24 -3.03
N LEU A 766 -10.30 17.55 -2.78
CA LEU A 766 -11.14 18.37 -3.67
C LEU A 766 -11.90 19.41 -2.85
N ARG A 767 -12.51 20.41 -3.49
CA ARG A 767 -13.11 21.58 -2.80
C ARG A 767 -14.21 21.21 -1.78
N GLN A 768 -14.84 20.05 -1.95
CA GLN A 768 -15.90 19.53 -1.08
C GLN A 768 -15.39 18.43 -0.11
N GLY A 769 -14.15 17.99 -0.25
CA GLY A 769 -13.54 16.99 0.64
C GLY A 769 -12.92 17.58 1.89
N ALA A 770 -12.52 16.71 2.81
CA ALA A 770 -12.09 17.10 4.16
C ALA A 770 -10.75 17.86 4.18
N ARG A 771 -9.90 17.70 3.14
CA ARG A 771 -8.65 18.48 3.00
C ARG A 771 -8.88 19.89 2.47
N SER A 772 -10.13 20.25 2.14
CA SER A 772 -10.49 21.60 1.68
C SER A 772 -10.55 22.61 2.83
N ASN A 773 -10.89 23.86 2.52
CA ASN A 773 -11.19 24.88 3.52
C ASN A 773 -12.66 24.87 3.98
N PHE A 774 -13.47 23.86 3.65
CA PHE A 774 -14.91 23.94 3.90
C PHE A 774 -15.23 24.08 5.40
N MET A 775 -14.69 23.18 6.23
CA MET A 775 -14.89 23.26 7.68
C MET A 775 -14.18 24.45 8.32
N SER A 776 -12.92 24.73 7.96
CA SER A 776 -12.20 25.89 8.51
C SER A 776 -12.92 27.21 8.19
N SER A 777 -13.47 27.35 6.98
CA SER A 777 -14.26 28.52 6.59
C SER A 777 -15.54 28.65 7.39
N VAL A 778 -16.24 27.56 7.71
CA VAL A 778 -17.43 27.62 8.58
C VAL A 778 -17.05 28.07 9.99
N ILE A 779 -15.97 27.51 10.56
CA ILE A 779 -15.48 27.86 11.90
C ILE A 779 -15.07 29.34 11.96
N GLU A 780 -14.30 29.82 10.99
CA GLU A 780 -13.87 31.21 10.87
C GLU A 780 -15.07 32.17 10.85
N ARG A 781 -16.11 31.85 10.06
CA ARG A 781 -17.30 32.68 9.93
C ARG A 781 -18.17 32.70 11.18
N ILE A 782 -18.22 31.58 11.92
CA ILE A 782 -18.87 31.52 13.23
C ILE A 782 -18.09 32.37 14.24
N ALA A 783 -16.77 32.22 14.30
CA ALA A 783 -15.91 32.98 15.20
C ALA A 783 -16.00 34.50 14.92
N GLU A 784 -15.98 34.90 13.64
CA GLU A 784 -16.15 36.29 13.21
C GLU A 784 -17.51 36.85 13.63
N ALA A 785 -18.60 36.13 13.39
CA ALA A 785 -19.95 36.61 13.67
C ALA A 785 -20.22 36.90 15.15
N PHE A 786 -19.55 36.18 16.05
CA PHE A 786 -19.69 36.37 17.49
C PHE A 786 -18.55 37.14 18.13
N ALA A 787 -17.53 37.55 17.38
CA ALA A 787 -16.46 38.40 17.91
C ALA A 787 -16.99 39.78 18.30
N PRO A 788 -16.58 40.35 19.45
CA PRO A 788 -16.79 41.77 19.72
C PRO A 788 -16.23 42.64 18.57
N ALA A 789 -16.82 43.82 18.37
CA ALA A 789 -16.44 44.71 17.27
C ALA A 789 -14.91 44.93 17.22
N ASN A 790 -14.31 44.70 16.05
CA ASN A 790 -12.88 44.82 15.78
C ASN A 790 -11.97 43.91 16.61
N THR A 791 -12.48 42.79 17.14
CA THR A 791 -11.67 41.81 17.91
C THR A 791 -11.51 40.45 17.25
N TYR A 792 -12.18 40.21 16.11
CA TYR A 792 -11.90 39.02 15.30
C TYR A 792 -10.45 39.07 14.79
N GLY A 793 -9.79 37.92 14.81
CA GLY A 793 -8.40 37.77 14.39
C GLY A 793 -7.85 36.40 14.77
N PRO A 794 -6.57 36.13 14.43
CA PRO A 794 -5.97 34.81 14.60
C PRO A 794 -5.99 34.32 16.05
N ASN A 795 -5.84 35.20 17.05
CA ASN A 795 -5.86 34.80 18.46
C ASN A 795 -7.22 34.24 18.89
N LEU A 796 -8.32 34.88 18.49
CA LEU A 796 -9.67 34.43 18.83
C LEU A 796 -10.00 33.10 18.12
N LEU A 797 -9.58 32.97 16.87
CA LEU A 797 -9.74 31.74 16.10
C LEU A 797 -8.93 30.59 16.73
N SER A 798 -7.65 30.81 17.04
CA SER A 798 -6.81 29.80 17.69
C SER A 798 -7.35 29.38 19.05
N GLN A 799 -7.91 30.32 19.84
CA GLN A 799 -8.57 30.00 21.10
C GLN A 799 -9.82 29.12 20.88
N THR A 800 -10.65 29.46 19.90
CA THR A 800 -11.83 28.68 19.52
C THR A 800 -11.42 27.25 19.12
N VAL A 801 -10.40 27.11 18.27
CA VAL A 801 -9.88 25.81 17.80
C VAL A 801 -9.29 24.99 18.94
N ALA A 802 -8.50 25.59 19.84
CA ALA A 802 -7.91 24.87 20.97
C ALA A 802 -8.96 24.32 21.95
N ASN A 803 -10.09 25.03 22.10
CA ASN A 803 -11.24 24.60 22.88
C ASN A 803 -12.21 23.69 22.10
N SER A 804 -11.91 23.35 20.85
CA SER A 804 -12.75 22.49 20.00
C SER A 804 -12.26 21.04 20.01
N PHE A 805 -13.15 20.13 19.64
CA PHE A 805 -12.84 18.71 19.52
C PHE A 805 -13.59 18.06 18.35
N LEU A 806 -12.87 17.27 17.57
CA LEU A 806 -13.40 16.55 16.42
C LEU A 806 -13.50 15.04 16.70
N VAL A 807 -14.70 14.50 16.64
CA VAL A 807 -14.94 13.07 16.42
C VAL A 807 -14.98 12.84 14.91
N SER A 808 -13.87 12.36 14.35
CA SER A 808 -13.81 11.81 13.00
C SER A 808 -14.54 10.46 13.02
N SER A 809 -15.78 10.48 12.54
CA SER A 809 -16.68 9.34 12.55
C SER A 809 -16.68 8.67 11.19
N ASP A 810 -15.96 7.57 11.12
CA ASP A 810 -15.87 6.69 9.96
C ASP A 810 -16.15 5.24 10.40
N VAL A 811 -16.77 4.44 9.55
CA VAL A 811 -17.07 3.04 9.83
C VAL A 811 -15.80 2.25 10.16
N ILE A 812 -15.94 1.26 11.05
CA ILE A 812 -14.81 0.47 11.55
C ILE A 812 -14.98 -1.00 11.18
N HIS A 813 -13.89 -1.73 10.99
CA HIS A 813 -13.97 -3.17 10.75
C HIS A 813 -14.45 -3.94 11.99
N ALA A 814 -15.70 -4.42 11.98
CA ALA A 814 -16.16 -5.44 12.91
C ALA A 814 -15.40 -6.74 12.68
N VAL A 815 -15.22 -7.54 13.73
CA VAL A 815 -14.53 -8.84 13.64
C VAL A 815 -15.23 -9.80 12.68
N ASN A 816 -14.53 -10.20 11.62
CA ASN A 816 -15.00 -11.21 10.70
C ASN A 816 -14.56 -12.60 11.20
N PRO A 817 -15.49 -13.47 11.63
CA PRO A 817 -15.15 -14.76 12.23
C PRO A 817 -14.45 -15.72 11.25
N ASN A 818 -14.59 -15.52 9.94
CA ASN A 818 -13.93 -16.36 8.94
C ASN A 818 -12.45 -15.99 8.75
N PHE A 819 -12.07 -14.78 9.18
CA PHE A 819 -10.75 -14.19 8.99
C PHE A 819 -10.18 -13.65 10.31
N LEU A 820 -10.42 -14.32 11.44
CA LEU A 820 -9.90 -13.90 12.76
C LEU A 820 -8.41 -13.55 12.73
N ASN A 821 -7.66 -14.20 11.84
CA ASN A 821 -6.24 -13.97 11.65
C ASN A 821 -5.81 -12.58 11.17
N VAL A 822 -6.73 -11.71 10.76
CA VAL A 822 -6.39 -10.32 10.36
C VAL A 822 -6.78 -9.30 11.42
N TYR A 823 -7.45 -9.72 12.50
CA TYR A 823 -7.88 -8.82 13.57
C TYR A 823 -6.91 -8.91 14.77
N LEU A 824 -6.59 -7.76 15.37
CA LEU A 824 -5.74 -7.71 16.55
C LEU A 824 -6.53 -8.17 17.79
N GLU A 825 -5.96 -9.13 18.52
CA GLU A 825 -6.54 -9.61 19.76
C GLU A 825 -6.87 -8.44 20.70
N ASN A 826 -8.04 -8.47 21.33
CA ASN A 826 -8.58 -7.42 22.21
C ASN A 826 -8.94 -6.07 21.53
N HIS A 827 -8.64 -5.89 20.23
CA HIS A 827 -8.91 -4.67 19.46
C HIS A 827 -9.80 -4.97 18.24
N SER A 828 -10.74 -5.90 18.43
CA SER A 828 -11.59 -6.48 17.39
C SER A 828 -13.06 -6.23 17.74
N PRO A 829 -13.66 -5.10 17.30
CA PRO A 829 -14.99 -4.73 17.75
C PRO A 829 -16.06 -5.70 17.22
N ARG A 830 -17.12 -5.85 18.00
CA ARG A 830 -18.28 -6.71 17.71
C ARG A 830 -19.48 -5.86 17.31
N LEU A 831 -20.37 -6.46 16.54
CA LEU A 831 -21.67 -5.88 16.20
C LEU A 831 -22.58 -5.83 17.43
N ASN A 832 -23.53 -4.89 17.44
CA ASN A 832 -24.56 -4.70 18.45
C ASN A 832 -24.05 -4.40 19.88
N VAL A 833 -22.84 -3.85 20.01
CA VAL A 833 -22.22 -3.50 21.31
C VAL A 833 -22.08 -1.99 21.49
N GLY A 834 -21.50 -1.31 20.49
CA GLY A 834 -21.29 0.13 20.51
C GLY A 834 -20.19 0.56 19.54
N VAL A 835 -20.00 1.88 19.42
CA VAL A 835 -18.96 2.49 18.59
C VAL A 835 -17.57 2.05 19.05
N ALA A 836 -16.66 1.87 18.09
CA ALA A 836 -15.27 1.59 18.36
C ALA A 836 -14.42 2.85 18.22
N VAL A 837 -13.40 3.00 19.07
CA VAL A 837 -12.33 3.97 18.89
C VAL A 837 -11.26 3.32 18.01
N SER A 838 -10.91 3.97 16.91
CA SER A 838 -9.85 3.52 16.01
C SER A 838 -8.52 4.14 16.43
N ALA A 839 -7.56 3.32 16.81
CA ALA A 839 -6.21 3.75 17.18
C ALA A 839 -5.21 3.23 16.14
N ASP A 840 -4.27 4.09 15.74
CA ASP A 840 -3.15 3.70 14.90
C ASP A 840 -1.92 4.55 15.26
N PRO A 841 -0.78 3.93 15.62
CA PRO A 841 0.42 4.66 16.03
C PRO A 841 1.17 5.33 14.87
N ASN A 842 0.79 5.07 13.62
CA ASN A 842 1.47 5.56 12.41
C ASN A 842 0.73 6.72 11.72
N GLY A 843 -0.28 7.30 12.39
CA GLY A 843 -0.97 8.48 11.91
C GLY A 843 -2.03 8.22 10.83
N HIS A 844 -2.44 6.96 10.61
CA HIS A 844 -3.64 6.66 9.82
C HIS A 844 -4.92 7.13 10.53
N MET A 845 -4.88 7.14 11.86
CA MET A 845 -5.90 7.68 12.75
C MET A 845 -5.30 8.83 13.57
N THR A 846 -6.12 9.80 13.94
CA THR A 846 -5.71 10.97 14.75
C THR A 846 -5.78 10.68 16.26
N THR A 847 -6.32 9.55 16.66
CA THR A 847 -6.59 9.19 18.05
C THR A 847 -5.32 9.16 18.89
N ASP A 848 -5.32 9.90 20.01
CA ASP A 848 -4.30 9.83 21.05
C ASP A 848 -4.91 9.48 22.43
N SER A 849 -4.08 9.50 23.47
CA SER A 849 -4.49 9.17 24.84
C SER A 849 -5.46 10.19 25.45
N VAL A 850 -5.31 11.49 25.15
CA VAL A 850 -6.17 12.56 25.67
C VAL A 850 -7.54 12.48 25.01
N SER A 851 -7.55 12.35 23.69
CA SER A 851 -8.74 12.16 22.87
C SER A 851 -9.52 10.92 23.30
N SER A 852 -8.83 9.80 23.55
CA SER A 852 -9.45 8.57 24.06
C SER A 852 -10.08 8.77 25.44
N ALA A 853 -9.40 9.50 26.35
CA ALA A 853 -9.91 9.78 27.68
C ALA A 853 -11.18 10.65 27.65
N ILE A 854 -11.21 11.68 26.80
CA ILE A 854 -12.38 12.55 26.60
C ILE A 854 -13.59 11.74 26.12
N LEU A 855 -13.45 10.97 25.03
CA LEU A 855 -14.59 10.22 24.49
C LEU A 855 -15.01 9.09 25.44
N LYS A 856 -14.07 8.45 26.14
CA LYS A 856 -14.39 7.46 27.18
C LYS A 856 -15.20 8.08 28.32
N ARG A 857 -14.84 9.29 28.77
CA ARG A 857 -15.57 10.01 29.81
C ARG A 857 -16.98 10.38 29.38
N VAL A 858 -17.16 10.78 28.12
CA VAL A 858 -18.49 10.98 27.50
C VAL A 858 -19.28 9.68 27.48
N ALA A 859 -18.66 8.56 27.10
CA ALA A 859 -19.32 7.26 27.05
C ALA A 859 -19.82 6.82 28.44
N ASP A 860 -19.05 7.05 29.50
CA ASP A 860 -19.47 6.77 30.88
C ASP A 860 -20.70 7.60 31.29
N LYS A 861 -20.74 8.88 30.91
CA LYS A 861 -21.86 9.78 31.22
C LYS A 861 -23.17 9.40 30.51
N CYS A 862 -23.09 8.96 29.26
CA CYS A 862 -24.26 8.52 28.51
C CYS A 862 -24.56 7.01 28.63
N GLY A 863 -23.75 6.26 29.40
CA GLY A 863 -23.89 4.81 29.57
C GLY A 863 -23.69 4.03 28.27
N SER A 864 -22.80 4.50 27.39
CA SER A 864 -22.42 3.81 26.15
C SER A 864 -21.19 2.95 26.38
N THR A 865 -21.11 1.83 25.66
CA THR A 865 -19.92 0.97 25.66
C THR A 865 -19.06 1.33 24.45
N LEU A 866 -17.84 1.80 24.70
CA LEU A 866 -16.84 1.94 23.64
C LEU A 866 -16.09 0.62 23.47
N GLN A 867 -15.84 0.29 22.21
CA GLN A 867 -14.92 -0.75 21.82
C GLN A 867 -13.62 -0.09 21.33
N VAL A 868 -12.61 -0.90 21.07
CA VAL A 868 -11.37 -0.43 20.44
C VAL A 868 -11.14 -1.24 19.19
N PHE A 869 -10.76 -0.55 18.13
CA PHE A 869 -10.19 -1.13 16.93
C PHE A 869 -8.77 -0.61 16.77
N GLN A 870 -7.88 -1.53 16.46
CA GLN A 870 -6.54 -1.21 16.00
C GLN A 870 -6.16 -2.35 15.07
N ILE A 871 -5.57 -2.01 13.95
CA ILE A 871 -5.00 -3.01 13.06
C ILE A 871 -3.90 -3.79 13.78
N ARG A 872 -3.63 -5.00 13.33
CA ARG A 872 -2.42 -5.68 13.79
C ARG A 872 -1.20 -4.91 13.32
N ASN A 873 -0.08 -5.10 14.02
CA ASN A 873 1.19 -4.50 13.61
C ASN A 873 1.63 -4.96 12.21
N ASP A 874 1.21 -6.17 11.83
CA ASP A 874 1.41 -6.85 10.55
C ASP A 874 0.15 -6.75 9.65
N SER A 875 -0.55 -5.62 9.69
CA SER A 875 -1.71 -5.37 8.83
C SER A 875 -1.63 -3.94 8.31
N ARG A 876 -2.34 -3.69 7.21
CA ARG A 876 -2.56 -2.32 6.74
C ARG A 876 -3.78 -1.70 7.42
N SER A 877 -3.70 -0.39 7.67
CA SER A 877 -4.85 0.45 7.99
C SER A 877 -5.28 1.25 6.75
N GLY A 878 -6.60 1.44 6.62
CA GLY A 878 -7.13 2.53 5.82
C GLY A 878 -6.80 3.89 6.46
N GLY A 879 -7.05 4.98 5.74
CA GLY A 879 -7.08 6.32 6.31
C GLY A 879 -8.52 6.76 6.57
N THR A 880 -8.67 7.93 7.17
CA THR A 880 -9.96 8.60 7.37
C THR A 880 -9.78 10.11 7.16
N ILE A 881 -10.86 10.87 7.32
CA ILE A 881 -10.78 12.35 7.37
C ILE A 881 -10.07 12.90 8.62
N GLY A 882 -9.80 12.06 9.64
CA GLY A 882 -9.36 12.47 10.97
C GLY A 882 -8.02 13.21 10.96
N PRO A 883 -6.90 12.54 10.59
CA PRO A 883 -5.59 13.19 10.48
C PRO A 883 -5.60 14.40 9.54
N MET A 884 -6.35 14.30 8.44
CA MET A 884 -6.42 15.33 7.40
C MET A 884 -7.07 16.63 7.91
N THR A 885 -8.19 16.49 8.63
CA THR A 885 -8.93 17.63 9.19
C THR A 885 -8.22 18.20 10.41
N SER A 886 -7.75 17.31 11.30
CA SER A 886 -6.97 17.65 12.49
C SER A 886 -5.73 18.48 12.14
N ALA A 887 -4.91 18.00 11.20
CA ALA A 887 -3.70 18.70 10.77
C ALA A 887 -3.99 20.03 10.06
N ARG A 888 -5.09 20.12 9.29
CA ARG A 888 -5.43 21.34 8.56
C ARG A 888 -5.94 22.46 9.46
N ILE A 889 -6.68 22.13 10.51
CA ILE A 889 -7.29 23.11 11.43
C ILE A 889 -6.44 23.31 12.69
N GLY A 890 -5.67 22.30 13.12
CA GLY A 890 -4.92 22.29 14.38
C GLY A 890 -5.78 21.92 15.58
N MET A 891 -6.79 21.06 15.40
CA MET A 891 -7.80 20.73 16.41
C MET A 891 -7.57 19.33 17.00
N ARG A 892 -7.78 19.17 18.31
CA ARG A 892 -7.78 17.84 18.95
C ARG A 892 -8.86 16.96 18.33
N ALA A 893 -8.53 15.71 18.05
CA ALA A 893 -9.45 14.82 17.35
C ALA A 893 -9.32 13.36 17.80
N ILE A 894 -10.37 12.59 17.54
CA ILE A 894 -10.43 11.14 17.70
C ILE A 894 -11.06 10.51 16.47
N ASP A 895 -10.56 9.36 16.03
CA ASP A 895 -11.25 8.49 15.07
C ASP A 895 -12.12 7.48 15.83
N ALA A 896 -13.43 7.52 15.61
CA ALA A 896 -14.37 6.60 16.24
C ALA A 896 -15.65 6.45 15.43
N GLY A 897 -16.03 5.22 15.08
CA GLY A 897 -17.29 4.98 14.38
C GLY A 897 -17.82 3.56 14.47
N ILE A 898 -18.79 3.29 13.62
CA ILE A 898 -19.70 2.15 13.79
C ILE A 898 -19.09 0.88 13.16
N PRO A 899 -19.01 -0.25 13.87
CA PRO A 899 -18.46 -1.49 13.31
C PRO A 899 -19.32 -2.05 12.15
N GLN A 900 -18.66 -2.47 11.07
CA GLN A 900 -19.25 -3.16 9.92
C GLN A 900 -18.37 -4.31 9.42
N LEU A 901 -18.99 -5.28 8.76
CA LEU A 901 -18.34 -6.31 7.96
C LEU A 901 -18.39 -5.93 6.48
N SER A 902 -17.41 -6.41 5.72
CA SER A 902 -17.38 -6.28 4.25
C SER A 902 -17.39 -4.82 3.76
N MET A 903 -16.65 -3.95 4.46
CA MET A 903 -16.29 -2.60 4.01
C MET A 903 -15.86 -2.63 2.53
N HIS A 904 -16.29 -1.63 1.75
CA HIS A 904 -16.06 -1.50 0.29
C HIS A 904 -16.72 -2.58 -0.60
N SER A 905 -17.49 -3.51 -0.05
CA SER A 905 -18.39 -4.35 -0.85
C SER A 905 -19.55 -3.52 -1.40
N ILE A 906 -20.07 -3.88 -2.59
CA ILE A 906 -21.34 -3.31 -3.07
C ILE A 906 -22.49 -3.55 -2.08
N ARG A 907 -22.37 -4.57 -1.20
CA ARG A 907 -23.32 -4.87 -0.14
C ARG A 907 -22.61 -5.34 1.14
N ALA A 908 -22.51 -4.44 2.11
CA ALA A 908 -21.87 -4.64 3.42
C ALA A 908 -22.88 -5.08 4.49
N THR A 909 -22.41 -5.26 5.72
CA THR A 909 -23.24 -5.70 6.86
C THR A 909 -22.86 -4.99 8.16
N THR A 910 -23.84 -4.58 8.97
CA THR A 910 -23.62 -4.11 10.36
C THR A 910 -24.66 -4.75 11.29
N GLY A 911 -24.57 -4.51 12.60
CA GLY A 911 -25.57 -4.98 13.55
C GLY A 911 -26.83 -4.12 13.53
N SER A 912 -27.99 -4.75 13.75
CA SER A 912 -29.29 -4.06 13.77
C SER A 912 -29.47 -3.02 14.89
N LEU A 913 -28.61 -3.04 15.91
CA LEU A 913 -28.58 -2.05 17.01
C LEU A 913 -27.57 -0.94 16.75
N ASP A 914 -26.55 -1.20 15.94
CA ASP A 914 -25.38 -0.34 15.80
C ASP A 914 -25.71 1.09 15.33
N PRO A 915 -26.66 1.34 14.39
CA PRO A 915 -27.07 2.71 14.07
C PRO A 915 -27.56 3.48 15.31
N GLY A 916 -28.42 2.85 16.12
CA GLY A 916 -28.96 3.48 17.34
C GLY A 916 -27.92 3.65 18.44
N LEU A 917 -26.94 2.74 18.53
CA LEU A 917 -25.81 2.86 19.46
C LEU A 917 -24.86 3.99 19.04
N GLY A 918 -24.65 4.19 17.74
CA GLY A 918 -23.93 5.35 17.19
C GLY A 918 -24.61 6.66 17.55
N VAL A 919 -25.92 6.78 17.31
CA VAL A 919 -26.72 7.96 17.71
C VAL A 919 -26.55 8.25 19.21
N LYS A 920 -26.60 7.21 20.05
CA LYS A 920 -26.48 7.36 21.50
C LYS A 920 -25.15 8.00 21.92
N ILE A 921 -24.01 7.54 21.40
CA ILE A 921 -22.70 8.08 21.79
C ILE A 921 -22.45 9.46 21.17
N PHE A 922 -22.80 9.69 19.91
CA PHE A 922 -22.62 11.00 19.27
C PHE A 922 -23.50 12.07 19.91
N LYS A 923 -24.74 11.72 20.31
CA LYS A 923 -25.60 12.61 21.11
C LYS A 923 -24.97 12.88 22.47
N GLY A 924 -24.46 11.83 23.13
CA GLY A 924 -23.74 11.97 24.39
C GLY A 924 -22.55 12.92 24.27
N PHE A 925 -21.80 12.86 23.17
CA PHE A 925 -20.71 13.79 22.88
C PHE A 925 -21.22 15.23 22.80
N PHE A 926 -22.26 15.52 22.02
CA PHE A 926 -22.85 16.86 21.97
C PHE A 926 -23.42 17.34 23.31
N ASP A 927 -23.94 16.44 24.14
CA ASP A 927 -24.57 16.80 25.41
C ASP A 927 -23.56 17.08 26.51
N TYR A 928 -22.44 16.35 26.54
CA TYR A 928 -21.50 16.33 27.67
C TYR A 928 -20.11 16.88 27.34
N TYR A 929 -19.76 17.15 26.09
CA TYR A 929 -18.41 17.60 25.71
C TYR A 929 -17.98 18.87 26.48
N GLU A 930 -18.85 19.87 26.64
CA GLU A 930 -18.50 21.09 27.38
C GLU A 930 -18.10 20.80 28.83
N GLU A 931 -18.84 19.92 29.51
CA GLU A 931 -18.54 19.52 30.89
C GLU A 931 -17.25 18.69 30.97
N VAL A 932 -17.06 17.77 30.02
CA VAL A 932 -15.88 16.89 30.00
C VAL A 932 -14.61 17.67 29.67
N ASP A 933 -14.64 18.57 28.69
CA ASP A 933 -13.48 19.40 28.32
C ASP A 933 -13.03 20.29 29.49
N ALA A 934 -13.96 20.76 30.32
CA ALA A 934 -13.66 21.49 31.54
C ALA A 934 -12.82 20.67 32.55
N GLU A 935 -12.92 19.34 32.55
CA GLU A 935 -12.08 18.45 33.38
C GLU A 935 -10.60 18.47 32.92
N PHE A 936 -10.31 18.91 31.68
CA PHE A 936 -8.98 18.92 31.05
C PHE A 936 -8.36 20.33 30.90
N GLN A 937 -9.00 21.41 31.37
CA GLN A 937 -8.52 22.79 31.18
C GLN A 937 -7.11 23.10 31.73
N GLY A 938 -6.58 22.27 32.63
CA GLY A 938 -5.23 22.41 33.20
C GLY A 938 -4.14 21.59 32.51
N PHE A 939 -4.50 20.78 31.51
CA PHE A 939 -3.59 20.08 30.61
C PHE A 939 -3.25 20.99 29.42
#